data_AF-A0AAD8AIU7-F1
#
_entry.id   AF-A0AAD8AIU7-F1
#
_cell.length_a   1.000
_cell.length_b   1.000
_cell.length_c   1.000
_cell.angle_alpha   90.00
_cell.angle_beta   90.00
_cell.angle_gamma   90.00
#
_symmetry.space_group_name_H-M   'P 1'
#
loop_
_entity.id
_entity.type
_entity.pdbx_description
1 polymer ?
#
loop_
_entity_poly.entity_id
_entity_poly.type
_entity_poly.pdbx_seq_one_letter_code
_entity_poly.pdbx_strand_id
1 'polypeptide(L)'
;MLEAINGLQHVMQQAAHFLLSPPQVSYQPNSEFVYFDLDDMRKHHYSIPEKTVVFVGEGLETQRIIIYNSLTWRRQELVTIRVSTLHVKVTDAADISIPSQTSPVFQQQSDTIIDSQFDITFMADVPALGLTTYFLNAVLPAQNIENSLSHVKLINFVGRTPRAEGFDDIEVMEEPKEFAIHNDHLSAAFSELGLLKAVTLKDSGVTVPLHMDFVRYHARPGSERSGAYLFLPDREAETVVGDSVPVRVLEGPLFSQVHVHLPNVQHTVTLVNTPGADSLGLEVQNVVNIGDQVNCELAMRISSSIKNGDEFFSDLNGWQLIRRKRFSKLPIQANYYPIPTMAFIQDQNYRFTIVTGQPLGMGSLKEGQIEVMQDRRLNQDDNRGLGQGVTDNRPLPATFRLIVEKRVPNCQETSPEHPGGLPTMAANVASLSLLHPLYHLLWLGKTRDKLGSQFTPVIHEPGYDFHVVMLQTFSPQSSNSAGLIVHRQETDSCFPLENFFISSGLLNVSNLLPTQFGNIMKESTLSFLDEGRTIKKNTAHPLALDDNHMLYSFQLILFLLLNHILSNEHAHQECPSMASSASPCLPAVLPTFSLPPSAATWWAASCTPGLQPAIYRAVTRSAPTTLTLTMVVEPGANKTSEHALTWYRSEPFTMASTSNSLEPSPVLSLKSRVQVTGSLLGETPAWRNFSSTPRKMRAACSSTADCRRPAWNLP
;
A
#
# COMPACT_ATOMS: atom_id res chain seq x y z
N MET A 1 16.31 0.24 -0.39
CA MET A 1 14.91 0.28 0.10
C MET A 1 14.84 0.27 1.62
N LEU A 2 15.25 -0.80 2.33
CA LEU A 2 15.19 -0.85 3.81
C LEU A 2 15.83 0.38 4.49
N GLU A 3 17.02 0.79 4.06
CA GLU A 3 17.67 2.01 4.58
C GLU A 3 16.83 3.29 4.40
N ALA A 4 16.10 3.39 3.28
CA ALA A 4 15.20 4.51 3.02
C ALA A 4 13.93 4.44 3.89
N ILE A 5 13.40 3.23 4.16
CA ILE A 5 12.31 3.04 5.14
C ILE A 5 12.76 3.50 6.52
N ASN A 6 13.94 3.07 6.98
CA ASN A 6 14.49 3.48 8.28
C ASN A 6 14.72 5.01 8.34
N GLY A 7 15.19 5.61 7.25
CA GLY A 7 15.32 7.07 7.13
C GLY A 7 13.98 7.80 7.18
N LEU A 8 12.95 7.28 6.50
CA LEU A 8 11.58 7.82 6.55
C LEU A 8 10.99 7.69 7.96
N GLN A 9 11.11 6.52 8.60
CA GLN A 9 10.68 6.31 9.99
C GLN A 9 11.33 7.33 10.93
N HIS A 10 12.63 7.58 10.77
CA HIS A 10 13.34 8.60 11.54
C HIS A 10 12.82 10.03 11.30
N VAL A 11 12.55 10.41 10.05
CA VAL A 11 11.97 11.74 9.74
C VAL A 11 10.54 11.87 10.27
N MET A 12 9.73 10.82 10.15
CA MET A 12 8.34 10.81 10.63
C MET A 12 8.27 10.96 12.15
N GLN A 13 9.10 10.24 12.91
CA GLN A 13 9.11 10.36 14.39
C GLN A 13 9.61 11.73 14.87
N GLN A 14 10.61 12.34 14.20
CA GLN A 14 11.02 13.73 14.47
C GLN A 14 9.90 14.73 14.18
N ALA A 15 9.23 14.57 13.03
CA ALA A 15 8.14 15.47 12.61
C ALA A 15 6.94 15.36 13.58
N ALA A 16 6.53 14.15 13.95
CA ALA A 16 5.47 13.94 14.93
C ALA A 16 5.82 14.55 16.30
N HIS A 17 7.08 14.42 16.75
CA HIS A 17 7.53 15.03 18.00
C HIS A 17 7.42 16.56 17.97
N PHE A 18 7.91 17.20 16.90
CA PHE A 18 7.81 18.64 16.70
C PHE A 18 6.35 19.13 16.62
N LEU A 19 5.53 18.47 15.81
CA LEU A 19 4.12 18.87 15.58
C LEU A 19 3.30 18.78 16.87
N LEU A 20 3.60 17.82 17.74
CA LEU A 20 2.94 17.64 19.04
C LEU A 20 3.64 18.38 20.20
N SER A 21 4.67 19.20 19.97
CA SER A 21 5.40 19.90 21.06
C SER A 21 4.99 21.38 21.23
N PRO A 22 4.11 21.73 22.18
CA PRO A 22 3.75 23.12 22.48
C PRO A 22 4.69 23.78 23.51
N PRO A 23 5.10 25.05 23.31
CA PRO A 23 5.02 25.84 22.09
C PRO A 23 6.21 25.57 21.14
N GLN A 24 5.93 25.36 19.86
CA GLN A 24 6.92 25.06 18.81
C GLN A 24 8.06 26.08 18.71
N VAL A 25 7.82 27.35 19.09
CA VAL A 25 8.83 28.42 19.14
C VAL A 25 9.99 28.11 20.11
N SER A 26 9.74 27.30 21.15
CA SER A 26 10.74 26.88 22.13
C SER A 26 11.33 25.49 21.86
N TYR A 27 10.93 24.84 20.75
CA TYR A 27 11.37 23.49 20.42
C TYR A 27 12.87 23.45 20.09
N GLN A 28 13.60 22.55 20.75
CA GLN A 28 15.00 22.29 20.46
C GLN A 28 15.11 20.94 19.74
N PRO A 29 15.37 20.91 18.42
CA PRO A 29 15.48 19.66 17.68
C PRO A 29 16.73 18.89 18.10
N ASN A 30 16.59 17.58 18.31
CA ASN A 30 17.71 16.66 18.49
C ASN A 30 17.61 15.55 17.43
N SER A 31 18.35 15.69 16.34
CA SER A 31 18.36 14.75 15.21
C SER A 31 18.83 13.35 15.60
N GLU A 32 19.70 13.22 16.61
CA GLU A 32 20.23 11.92 17.01
C GLU A 32 19.27 11.13 17.90
N PHE A 33 18.18 11.77 18.35
CA PHE A 33 17.21 11.15 19.25
C PHE A 33 16.13 10.37 18.50
N VAL A 34 15.62 9.31 19.14
CA VAL A 34 14.45 8.55 18.68
C VAL A 34 13.39 8.63 19.77
N TYR A 35 12.34 9.39 19.47
CA TYR A 35 11.19 9.65 20.33
C TYR A 35 10.12 8.56 20.20
N PHE A 36 9.93 8.04 18.98
CA PHE A 36 8.93 7.01 18.67
C PHE A 36 9.52 5.86 17.84
N ASP A 37 8.98 4.66 18.04
CA ASP A 37 9.08 3.50 17.12
C ASP A 37 7.82 3.44 16.24
N LEU A 38 7.92 2.95 14.99
CA LEU A 38 6.83 3.00 14.01
C LEU A 38 6.01 1.69 13.86
N ASP A 39 6.24 0.70 14.72
CA ASP A 39 5.49 -0.59 14.78
C ASP A 39 5.52 -1.43 13.46
N ASP A 40 6.41 -1.08 12.53
CA ASP A 40 6.81 -1.84 11.32
C ASP A 40 8.31 -2.12 11.41
N MET A 41 8.71 -3.12 12.20
CA MET A 41 10.10 -3.53 12.33
C MET A 41 10.46 -4.60 11.29
N ARG A 42 11.52 -4.34 10.51
CA ARG A 42 12.04 -5.27 9.48
C ARG A 42 13.49 -5.64 9.74
N LYS A 43 13.72 -6.89 10.14
CA LYS A 43 15.09 -7.43 10.41
C LYS A 43 15.97 -7.44 9.15
N HIS A 44 15.39 -7.81 8.00
CA HIS A 44 16.06 -7.86 6.72
C HIS A 44 15.18 -7.29 5.60
N HIS A 45 15.79 -6.96 4.46
CA HIS A 45 15.09 -6.41 3.29
C HIS A 45 14.10 -7.39 2.63
N TYR A 46 14.12 -8.67 3.04
CA TYR A 46 13.22 -9.74 2.61
C TYR A 46 12.31 -10.25 3.75
N SER A 47 12.35 -9.62 4.93
CA SER A 47 11.49 -9.98 6.06
C SER A 47 10.12 -9.34 5.92
N ILE A 48 9.08 -10.10 6.27
CA ILE A 48 7.76 -9.54 6.59
C ILE A 48 7.92 -8.65 7.84
N PRO A 49 7.21 -7.49 7.92
CA PRO A 49 7.13 -6.69 9.15
C PRO A 49 6.75 -7.50 10.39
N GLU A 50 7.41 -7.21 11.51
CA GLU A 50 7.01 -7.67 12.84
C GLU A 50 6.48 -6.48 13.64
N LYS A 51 5.32 -6.63 14.29
CA LYS A 51 4.78 -5.66 15.25
C LYS A 51 5.62 -5.67 16.53
N THR A 52 5.81 -4.51 17.13
CA THR A 52 6.46 -4.38 18.44
C THR A 52 5.49 -4.82 19.54
N VAL A 53 5.90 -5.78 20.37
CA VAL A 53 5.10 -6.20 21.55
C VAL A 53 5.21 -5.12 22.61
N VAL A 54 4.10 -4.43 22.89
CA VAL A 54 4.00 -3.43 23.95
C VAL A 54 3.81 -4.12 25.30
N PHE A 55 4.70 -3.83 26.24
CA PHE A 55 4.63 -4.30 27.62
C PHE A 55 3.98 -3.24 28.50
N VAL A 56 2.71 -3.43 28.88
CA VAL A 56 1.98 -2.55 29.81
C VAL A 56 1.68 -3.35 31.09
N GLY A 57 2.00 -2.79 32.26
CA GLY A 57 1.91 -3.49 33.54
C GLY A 57 2.86 -2.92 34.60
N GLU A 58 3.39 -3.79 35.47
CA GLU A 58 4.30 -3.38 36.53
C GLU A 58 5.58 -2.74 35.96
N GLY A 59 5.80 -1.46 36.25
CA GLY A 59 6.92 -0.66 35.74
C GLY A 59 6.62 0.22 34.52
N LEU A 60 5.55 -0.06 33.77
CA LEU A 60 5.02 0.83 32.72
C LEU A 60 3.48 0.78 32.73
N GLU A 61 2.87 1.65 33.52
CA GLU A 61 1.41 1.71 33.70
C GLU A 61 0.67 2.18 32.44
N THR A 62 1.32 3.00 31.60
CA THR A 62 0.71 3.58 30.39
C THR A 62 1.70 3.64 29.23
N GLN A 63 1.33 3.07 28.08
CA GLN A 63 1.98 3.30 26.79
C GLN A 63 1.21 4.37 26.00
N ARG A 64 1.91 5.40 25.51
CA ARG A 64 1.34 6.41 24.59
C ARG A 64 1.53 5.97 23.13
N ILE A 65 0.50 6.11 22.31
CA ILE A 65 0.49 5.83 20.87
C ILE A 65 0.04 7.09 20.14
N ILE A 66 0.72 7.47 19.06
CA ILE A 66 0.29 8.52 18.14
C ILE A 66 -0.11 7.84 16.83
N ILE A 67 -1.25 8.21 16.26
CA ILE A 67 -1.71 7.73 14.96
C ILE A 67 -1.67 8.89 13.97
N TYR A 68 -1.02 8.67 12.81
CA TYR A 68 -0.89 9.64 11.73
C TYR A 68 -1.75 9.28 10.53
N ASN A 69 -2.49 10.28 10.03
CA ASN A 69 -3.28 10.20 8.80
C ASN A 69 -2.65 11.09 7.72
N SER A 70 -2.20 10.50 6.62
CA SER A 70 -1.64 11.23 5.47
C SER A 70 -2.67 11.61 4.40
N LEU A 71 -3.95 11.31 4.59
CA LEU A 71 -5.03 11.63 3.64
C LEU A 71 -5.72 12.95 3.98
N THR A 72 -6.37 13.55 2.98
CA THR A 72 -7.03 14.87 3.04
C THR A 72 -8.42 14.89 3.67
N TRP A 73 -8.87 13.75 4.19
CA TRP A 73 -10.13 13.58 4.92
C TRP A 73 -9.87 13.00 6.32
N ARG A 74 -10.82 13.15 7.24
CA ARG A 74 -10.83 12.47 8.54
C ARG A 74 -11.04 10.96 8.35
N ARG A 75 -10.41 10.14 9.19
CA ARG A 75 -10.50 8.67 9.14
C ARG A 75 -10.99 8.12 10.46
N GLN A 76 -11.89 7.16 10.40
CA GLN A 76 -12.42 6.39 11.53
C GLN A 76 -12.23 4.90 11.21
N GLU A 77 -11.02 4.40 11.41
CA GLU A 77 -10.56 3.08 10.94
C GLU A 77 -9.92 2.29 12.09
N LEU A 78 -9.86 0.96 11.98
CA LEU A 78 -9.29 0.10 12.99
C LEU A 78 -7.76 0.19 13.05
N VAL A 79 -7.25 0.36 14.28
CA VAL A 79 -5.83 0.29 14.63
C VAL A 79 -5.64 -0.93 15.54
N THR A 80 -4.64 -1.76 15.25
CA THR A 80 -4.35 -2.99 16.03
C THR A 80 -2.91 -3.02 16.51
N ILE A 81 -2.72 -2.90 17.83
CA ILE A 81 -1.42 -2.90 18.51
C ILE A 81 -1.21 -4.25 19.20
N ARG A 82 0.03 -4.76 19.20
CA ARG A 82 0.36 -5.99 19.91
C ARG A 82 0.75 -5.71 21.36
N VAL A 83 0.13 -6.42 22.30
CA VAL A 83 0.33 -6.25 23.76
C VAL A 83 0.71 -7.56 24.43
N SER A 84 1.40 -7.46 25.57
CA SER A 84 1.84 -8.62 26.37
C SER A 84 0.80 -9.14 27.38
N THR A 85 -0.39 -8.54 27.47
CA THR A 85 -1.42 -8.86 28.48
C THR A 85 -2.82 -8.51 27.98
N LEU A 86 -3.83 -9.24 28.45
CA LEU A 86 -5.25 -8.90 28.30
C LEU A 86 -5.71 -7.76 29.22
N HIS A 87 -4.94 -7.49 30.28
CA HIS A 87 -5.28 -6.53 31.33
C HIS A 87 -4.93 -5.08 30.90
N VAL A 88 -5.53 -4.64 29.80
CA VAL A 88 -5.27 -3.34 29.17
C VAL A 88 -6.57 -2.70 28.69
N LYS A 89 -6.68 -1.37 28.88
CA LYS A 89 -7.74 -0.53 28.32
C LYS A 89 -7.14 0.52 27.38
N VAL A 90 -7.87 0.89 26.33
CA VAL A 90 -7.53 2.01 25.46
C VAL A 90 -8.24 3.27 25.97
N THR A 91 -7.53 4.39 26.13
CA THR A 91 -8.15 5.70 26.37
C THR A 91 -7.65 6.76 25.39
N ASP A 92 -8.47 7.79 25.17
CA ASP A 92 -8.05 9.01 24.48
C ASP A 92 -7.30 9.97 25.43
N ALA A 93 -6.91 11.14 24.92
CA ALA A 93 -6.22 12.15 25.73
C ALA A 93 -7.10 12.91 26.74
N ALA A 94 -8.41 12.67 26.77
CA ALA A 94 -9.32 13.10 27.83
C ALA A 94 -9.54 12.00 28.89
N ASP A 95 -8.80 10.89 28.79
CA ASP A 95 -8.92 9.66 29.59
C ASP A 95 -10.30 8.97 29.44
N ILE A 96 -10.99 9.21 28.32
CA ILE A 96 -12.24 8.54 27.96
C ILE A 96 -11.89 7.16 27.39
N SER A 97 -12.56 6.13 27.91
CA SER A 97 -12.43 4.74 27.48
C SER A 97 -12.89 4.56 26.03
N ILE A 98 -12.05 3.94 25.20
CA ILE A 98 -12.36 3.61 23.81
C ILE A 98 -12.69 2.12 23.71
N PRO A 99 -13.88 1.73 23.21
CA PRO A 99 -14.23 0.35 22.99
C PRO A 99 -13.19 -0.39 22.16
N SER A 100 -12.76 -1.55 22.64
CA SER A 100 -11.70 -2.35 22.04
C SER A 100 -12.08 -3.83 21.96
N GLN A 101 -11.48 -4.51 21.00
CA GLN A 101 -11.56 -5.95 20.77
C GLN A 101 -10.15 -6.53 20.89
N THR A 102 -9.96 -7.58 21.69
CA THR A 102 -8.67 -8.26 21.81
C THR A 102 -8.75 -9.68 21.30
N SER A 103 -7.80 -10.02 20.43
CA SER A 103 -7.72 -11.31 19.73
C SER A 103 -6.44 -12.06 20.11
N PRO A 104 -6.45 -13.40 20.13
CA PRO A 104 -5.27 -14.20 20.44
C PRO A 104 -4.31 -14.20 19.24
N VAL A 105 -3.00 -14.16 19.52
CA VAL A 105 -1.98 -14.28 18.47
C VAL A 105 -1.63 -15.74 18.25
N PHE A 106 -1.94 -16.26 17.06
CA PHE A 106 -1.50 -17.60 16.67
C PHE A 106 -0.04 -17.61 16.22
N GLN A 107 0.66 -18.71 16.51
CA GLN A 107 1.98 -18.97 15.95
C GLN A 107 1.88 -19.19 14.43
N GLN A 108 2.81 -18.61 13.69
CA GLN A 108 2.83 -18.71 12.22
C GLN A 108 2.85 -20.18 11.77
N GLN A 109 1.99 -20.56 10.82
CA GLN A 109 1.83 -21.93 10.30
C GLN A 109 1.37 -22.98 11.34
N SER A 110 0.91 -22.58 12.52
CA SER A 110 0.53 -23.47 13.63
C SER A 110 -0.82 -23.07 14.23
N ASP A 111 -1.61 -24.03 14.71
CA ASP A 111 -2.87 -23.77 15.43
C ASP A 111 -2.64 -23.42 16.92
N THR A 112 -1.38 -23.34 17.34
CA THR A 112 -1.00 -22.96 18.71
C THR A 112 -1.14 -21.46 18.92
N ILE A 113 -1.78 -21.06 20.01
CA ILE A 113 -1.84 -19.64 20.46
C ILE A 113 -0.56 -19.31 21.25
N ILE A 114 -0.09 -18.07 21.15
CA ILE A 114 1.05 -17.53 21.90
C ILE A 114 0.50 -16.86 23.18
N ASP A 115 0.59 -17.54 24.31
CA ASP A 115 0.03 -17.10 25.61
C ASP A 115 0.50 -15.72 26.09
N SER A 116 1.62 -15.20 25.57
CA SER A 116 2.21 -13.92 25.97
C SER A 116 2.02 -12.80 24.94
N GLN A 117 1.13 -12.96 23.95
CA GLN A 117 0.90 -11.98 22.89
C GLN A 117 -0.58 -11.92 22.49
N PHE A 118 -1.13 -10.71 22.51
CA PHE A 118 -2.50 -10.42 22.10
C PHE A 118 -2.53 -9.23 21.16
N ASP A 119 -3.45 -9.21 20.20
CA ASP A 119 -3.70 -8.05 19.34
C ASP A 119 -4.91 -7.30 19.88
N ILE A 120 -4.70 -6.11 20.43
CA ILE A 120 -5.78 -5.20 20.83
C ILE A 120 -6.09 -4.24 19.68
N THR A 121 -7.33 -4.28 19.23
CA THR A 121 -7.89 -3.49 18.13
C THR A 121 -8.88 -2.47 18.67
N PHE A 122 -8.81 -1.24 18.18
CA PHE A 122 -9.77 -0.17 18.50
C PHE A 122 -9.98 0.73 17.27
N MET A 123 -11.10 1.43 17.20
CA MET A 123 -11.35 2.41 16.14
C MET A 123 -10.64 3.73 16.47
N ALA A 124 -9.64 4.09 15.66
CA ALA A 124 -8.94 5.37 15.76
C ALA A 124 -9.65 6.43 14.93
N ASP A 125 -9.79 7.62 15.50
CA ASP A 125 -10.38 8.80 14.86
C ASP A 125 -9.30 9.87 14.65
N VAL A 126 -8.90 10.06 13.40
CA VAL A 126 -7.71 10.83 13.03
C VAL A 126 -8.05 11.90 11.99
N PRO A 127 -7.80 13.19 12.26
CA PRO A 127 -8.15 14.28 11.35
C PRO A 127 -7.32 14.25 10.07
N ALA A 128 -7.82 14.93 9.04
CA ALA A 128 -7.12 15.08 7.75
C ALA A 128 -5.71 15.67 7.93
N LEU A 129 -4.71 15.04 7.29
CA LEU A 129 -3.29 15.38 7.35
C LEU A 129 -2.71 15.50 8.78
N GLY A 130 -3.35 14.86 9.77
CA GLY A 130 -3.14 15.14 11.20
C GLY A 130 -2.71 13.95 12.05
N LEU A 131 -2.54 14.21 13.34
CA LEU A 131 -2.08 13.27 14.36
C LEU A 131 -3.08 13.22 15.52
N THR A 132 -3.45 12.03 16.00
CA THR A 132 -4.24 11.85 17.26
C THR A 132 -3.47 10.96 18.24
N THR A 133 -3.51 11.28 19.53
CA THR A 133 -2.85 10.53 20.62
C THR A 133 -3.85 9.65 21.39
N TYR A 134 -3.47 8.39 21.59
CA TYR A 134 -4.16 7.38 22.40
C TYR A 134 -3.22 6.80 23.47
N PHE A 135 -3.80 6.12 24.45
CA PHE A 135 -3.09 5.52 25.58
C PHE A 135 -3.56 4.09 25.82
N LEU A 136 -2.62 3.15 25.93
CA LEU A 136 -2.86 1.81 26.48
C LEU A 136 -2.50 1.87 27.97
N ASN A 137 -3.48 1.63 28.83
CA ASN A 137 -3.29 1.67 30.28
C ASN A 137 -3.44 0.27 30.88
N ALA A 138 -2.53 -0.09 31.78
CA ALA A 138 -2.66 -1.30 32.59
C ALA A 138 -3.95 -1.25 33.42
N VAL A 139 -4.68 -2.35 33.43
CA VAL A 139 -5.85 -2.57 34.28
C VAL A 139 -5.43 -3.50 35.41
N LEU A 140 -5.73 -3.14 36.66
CA LEU A 140 -5.47 -4.04 37.78
C LEU A 140 -6.46 -5.23 37.72
N PRO A 141 -6.07 -6.48 38.05
CA PRO A 141 -6.96 -7.66 37.94
C PRO A 141 -8.29 -7.60 38.73
N ALA A 142 -8.45 -6.62 39.62
CA ALA A 142 -9.69 -6.37 40.37
C ALA A 142 -10.63 -5.32 39.73
N GLN A 143 -10.27 -4.74 38.59
CA GLN A 143 -11.06 -3.76 37.85
C GLN A 143 -11.73 -4.40 36.63
N ASN A 144 -12.93 -3.93 36.27
CA ASN A 144 -13.59 -4.38 35.04
C ASN A 144 -12.80 -3.94 33.81
N ILE A 145 -12.52 -4.90 32.93
CA ILE A 145 -11.86 -4.69 31.64
C ILE A 145 -12.94 -4.31 30.61
N GLU A 146 -12.94 -3.05 30.13
CA GLU A 146 -13.86 -2.54 29.10
C GLU A 146 -13.38 -2.89 27.67
N ASN A 147 -13.01 -4.17 27.48
CA ASN A 147 -12.41 -4.70 26.26
C ASN A 147 -13.00 -6.08 26.00
N SER A 148 -13.40 -6.31 24.75
CA SER A 148 -14.12 -7.51 24.31
C SER A 148 -13.17 -8.55 23.75
N LEU A 149 -13.19 -9.78 24.29
CA LEU A 149 -12.38 -10.86 23.73
C LEU A 149 -13.05 -11.42 22.46
N SER A 150 -12.27 -11.67 21.41
CA SER A 150 -12.78 -12.33 20.20
C SER A 150 -13.19 -13.76 20.49
N HIS A 151 -14.38 -14.16 20.07
CA HIS A 151 -14.79 -15.56 20.07
C HIS A 151 -14.00 -16.34 18.99
N VAL A 152 -13.40 -17.47 19.38
CA VAL A 152 -12.56 -18.28 18.49
C VAL A 152 -13.33 -19.54 18.08
N LYS A 153 -13.41 -19.79 16.77
CA LYS A 153 -13.94 -21.03 16.20
C LYS A 153 -12.86 -21.74 15.40
N LEU A 154 -12.75 -23.05 15.56
CA LEU A 154 -11.88 -23.93 14.79
C LEU A 154 -12.74 -24.95 14.05
N ILE A 155 -12.88 -24.79 12.73
CA ILE A 155 -13.69 -25.64 11.86
C ILE A 155 -12.77 -26.62 11.13
N ASN A 156 -13.21 -27.88 10.93
CA ASN A 156 -12.39 -28.96 10.39
C ASN A 156 -11.07 -29.13 11.20
N PHE A 157 -11.18 -29.08 12.53
CA PHE A 157 -10.03 -29.19 13.43
C PHE A 157 -10.06 -30.50 14.22
N VAL A 158 -9.04 -31.33 14.01
CA VAL A 158 -8.83 -32.60 14.73
C VAL A 158 -7.52 -32.52 15.50
N GLY A 159 -7.60 -32.47 16.83
CA GLY A 159 -6.41 -32.40 17.67
C GLY A 159 -6.71 -31.96 19.10
N ARG A 160 -5.65 -31.59 19.83
CA ARG A 160 -5.80 -30.93 21.13
C ARG A 160 -6.12 -29.46 20.88
N THR A 161 -7.31 -29.01 21.32
CA THR A 161 -7.68 -27.59 21.31
C THR A 161 -6.57 -26.74 21.94
N PRO A 162 -6.12 -25.66 21.29
CA PRO A 162 -5.20 -24.72 21.92
C PRO A 162 -5.86 -24.12 23.15
N ARG A 163 -5.04 -23.64 24.09
CA ARG A 163 -5.51 -22.88 25.26
C ARG A 163 -4.55 -21.73 25.46
N ALA A 164 -5.10 -20.58 25.81
CA ALA A 164 -4.38 -19.40 26.23
C ALA A 164 -5.22 -18.65 27.26
N GLU A 165 -4.58 -17.83 28.09
CA GLU A 165 -5.28 -16.98 29.07
C GLU A 165 -6.40 -16.17 28.38
N GLY A 166 -7.61 -16.22 28.95
CA GLY A 166 -8.80 -15.54 28.42
C GLY A 166 -9.49 -16.21 27.21
N PHE A 167 -8.88 -17.22 26.59
CA PHE A 167 -9.42 -17.94 25.42
C PHE A 167 -9.58 -19.43 25.69
N ASP A 168 -10.24 -19.77 26.80
CA ASP A 168 -10.54 -21.15 27.19
C ASP A 168 -11.76 -21.74 26.45
N ASP A 169 -12.76 -20.92 26.14
CA ASP A 169 -14.03 -21.31 25.50
C ASP A 169 -13.94 -21.27 23.96
N ILE A 170 -13.04 -22.07 23.38
CA ILE A 170 -12.89 -22.19 21.91
C ILE A 170 -13.93 -23.18 21.35
N GLU A 171 -14.77 -22.72 20.41
CA GLU A 171 -15.69 -23.58 19.67
C GLU A 171 -14.91 -24.44 18.67
N VAL A 172 -15.06 -25.77 18.74
CA VAL A 172 -14.39 -26.72 17.84
C VAL A 172 -15.43 -27.52 17.07
N MET A 173 -15.27 -27.57 15.75
CA MET A 173 -16.02 -28.42 14.85
C MET A 173 -15.05 -29.38 14.15
N GLU A 174 -15.18 -30.68 14.39
CA GLU A 174 -14.29 -31.68 13.81
C GLU A 174 -14.50 -31.86 12.30
N GLU A 175 -15.74 -31.66 11.83
CA GLU A 175 -16.14 -31.82 10.42
C GLU A 175 -16.04 -30.50 9.62
N PRO A 176 -15.72 -30.55 8.32
CA PRO A 176 -15.82 -29.42 7.41
C PRO A 176 -17.28 -28.96 7.27
N LYS A 177 -17.48 -27.63 7.19
CA LYS A 177 -18.81 -27.03 7.08
C LYS A 177 -18.74 -25.65 6.44
N GLU A 178 -19.73 -25.30 5.63
CA GLU A 178 -19.95 -23.90 5.21
C GLU A 178 -20.42 -23.03 6.37
N PHE A 179 -19.94 -21.78 6.39
CA PHE A 179 -20.25 -20.79 7.42
C PHE A 179 -20.28 -19.38 6.82
N ALA A 180 -20.60 -18.37 7.64
CA ALA A 180 -20.60 -16.97 7.22
C ALA A 180 -20.16 -16.06 8.37
N ILE A 181 -19.55 -14.92 8.02
CA ILE A 181 -19.30 -13.79 8.93
C ILE A 181 -20.09 -12.58 8.43
N HIS A 182 -20.43 -11.65 9.33
CA HIS A 182 -21.26 -10.48 8.98
C HIS A 182 -20.95 -9.25 9.84
N ASN A 183 -21.12 -8.07 9.24
CA ASN A 183 -21.20 -6.77 9.93
C ASN A 183 -22.59 -6.16 9.64
N ASP A 184 -22.83 -4.87 9.90
CA ASP A 184 -24.16 -4.28 9.67
C ASP A 184 -24.56 -4.15 8.18
N HIS A 185 -23.58 -4.08 7.26
CA HIS A 185 -23.81 -3.81 5.83
C HIS A 185 -23.65 -5.05 4.91
N LEU A 186 -22.84 -6.01 5.32
CA LEU A 186 -22.39 -7.15 4.52
C LEU A 186 -22.52 -8.47 5.28
N SER A 187 -22.71 -9.56 4.52
CA SER A 187 -22.49 -10.92 4.97
C SER A 187 -21.62 -11.64 3.94
N ALA A 188 -20.56 -12.29 4.38
CA ALA A 188 -19.66 -13.08 3.53
C ALA A 188 -19.81 -14.55 3.87
N ALA A 189 -20.14 -15.37 2.87
CA ALA A 189 -20.30 -16.82 3.01
C ALA A 189 -19.04 -17.55 2.52
N PHE A 190 -18.63 -18.59 3.23
CA PHE A 190 -17.41 -19.36 2.98
C PHE A 190 -17.73 -20.83 2.72
N SER A 191 -16.90 -21.45 1.88
CA SER A 191 -16.93 -22.89 1.64
C SER A 191 -16.39 -23.68 2.82
N GLU A 192 -16.52 -25.01 2.75
CA GLU A 192 -15.88 -25.98 3.65
C GLU A 192 -14.35 -25.82 3.77
N LEU A 193 -13.70 -25.23 2.75
CA LEU A 193 -12.26 -24.93 2.75
C LEU A 193 -11.94 -23.53 3.32
N GLY A 194 -12.93 -22.81 3.85
CA GLY A 194 -12.77 -21.44 4.35
C GLY A 194 -12.51 -20.38 3.26
N LEU A 195 -12.75 -20.71 1.98
CA LEU A 195 -12.61 -19.76 0.87
C LEU A 195 -13.94 -19.05 0.58
N LEU A 196 -13.87 -17.79 0.14
CA LEU A 196 -15.05 -16.99 -0.17
C LEU A 196 -15.93 -17.66 -1.24
N LYS A 197 -17.25 -17.70 -1.00
CA LYS A 197 -18.27 -18.30 -1.86
C LYS A 197 -19.26 -17.27 -2.40
N ALA A 198 -19.69 -16.33 -1.56
CA ALA A 198 -20.65 -15.29 -1.92
C ALA A 198 -20.58 -14.09 -0.97
N VAL A 199 -21.03 -12.93 -1.45
CA VAL A 199 -21.24 -11.71 -0.65
C VAL A 199 -22.70 -11.27 -0.76
N THR A 200 -23.32 -10.99 0.37
CA THR A 200 -24.68 -10.45 0.47
C THR A 200 -24.63 -9.00 0.94
N LEU A 201 -25.18 -8.10 0.14
CA LEU A 201 -25.36 -6.68 0.46
C LEU A 201 -26.64 -6.51 1.29
N LYS A 202 -26.52 -6.33 2.60
CA LYS A 202 -27.66 -6.38 3.55
C LYS A 202 -28.73 -5.34 3.22
N ASP A 203 -28.33 -4.11 2.90
CA ASP A 203 -29.24 -2.99 2.56
C ASP A 203 -30.17 -3.28 1.37
N SER A 204 -29.76 -4.20 0.49
CA SER A 204 -30.53 -4.58 -0.71
C SER A 204 -31.06 -6.02 -0.70
N GLY A 205 -30.63 -6.84 0.27
CA GLY A 205 -30.85 -8.29 0.32
C GLY A 205 -30.20 -9.10 -0.83
N VAL A 206 -29.47 -8.46 -1.74
CA VAL A 206 -28.88 -9.12 -2.91
C VAL A 206 -27.66 -9.94 -2.50
N THR A 207 -27.61 -11.20 -2.94
CA THR A 207 -26.43 -12.07 -2.84
C THR A 207 -25.78 -12.24 -4.21
N VAL A 208 -24.49 -11.90 -4.30
CA VAL A 208 -23.65 -12.12 -5.49
C VAL A 208 -22.72 -13.30 -5.22
N PRO A 209 -22.78 -14.40 -5.99
CA PRO A 209 -21.78 -15.46 -5.94
C PRO A 209 -20.40 -14.89 -6.31
N LEU A 210 -19.39 -15.17 -5.50
CA LEU A 210 -18.00 -14.72 -5.60
C LEU A 210 -17.11 -15.85 -5.10
N HIS A 211 -16.99 -16.90 -5.91
CA HIS A 211 -16.23 -18.10 -5.61
C HIS A 211 -14.74 -17.82 -5.78
N MET A 212 -13.99 -17.85 -4.68
CA MET A 212 -12.54 -17.73 -4.69
C MET A 212 -11.88 -19.11 -4.70
N ASP A 213 -10.91 -19.29 -5.59
CA ASP A 213 -10.04 -20.45 -5.70
C ASP A 213 -8.57 -20.00 -5.87
N PHE A 214 -7.63 -20.86 -5.49
CA PHE A 214 -6.24 -20.74 -5.92
C PHE A 214 -5.98 -21.67 -7.11
N VAL A 215 -5.22 -21.21 -8.10
CA VAL A 215 -4.96 -21.93 -9.34
C VAL A 215 -3.48 -21.80 -9.72
N ARG A 216 -2.93 -22.82 -10.41
CA ARG A 216 -1.52 -22.85 -10.81
C ARG A 216 -1.36 -23.01 -12.32
N TYR A 217 -0.44 -22.26 -12.90
CA TYR A 217 0.11 -22.50 -14.24
C TYR A 217 1.45 -23.22 -14.14
N HIS A 218 1.69 -24.11 -15.10
CA HIS A 218 2.99 -24.72 -15.33
C HIS A 218 3.66 -24.07 -16.54
N ALA A 219 4.96 -23.81 -16.44
CA ALA A 219 5.75 -23.26 -17.55
C ALA A 219 5.83 -24.27 -18.71
N ARG A 220 5.63 -23.81 -19.95
CA ARG A 220 5.73 -24.65 -21.15
C ARG A 220 7.12 -25.30 -21.29
N PRO A 221 7.22 -26.54 -21.80
CA PRO A 221 8.49 -27.10 -22.25
C PRO A 221 8.94 -26.46 -23.59
N GLY A 222 10.24 -26.57 -23.90
CA GLY A 222 10.80 -26.11 -25.18
C GLY A 222 12.07 -25.27 -25.02
N SER A 223 12.36 -24.41 -26.00
CA SER A 223 13.42 -23.39 -25.95
C SER A 223 12.90 -22.04 -25.44
N GLU A 224 11.67 -21.66 -25.82
CA GLU A 224 10.94 -20.54 -25.24
C GLU A 224 10.15 -21.02 -24.01
N ARG A 225 10.44 -20.46 -22.84
CA ARG A 225 9.83 -20.84 -21.56
C ARG A 225 9.50 -19.61 -20.74
N SER A 226 8.65 -19.76 -19.72
CA SER A 226 8.50 -18.73 -18.70
C SER A 226 9.83 -18.48 -17.98
N GLY A 227 10.13 -17.22 -17.73
CA GLY A 227 11.24 -16.71 -16.92
C GLY A 227 10.84 -15.37 -16.32
N ALA A 228 11.80 -14.54 -15.91
CA ALA A 228 11.50 -13.28 -15.21
C ALA A 228 10.57 -12.32 -15.99
N TYR A 229 10.66 -12.30 -17.32
CA TYR A 229 9.90 -11.39 -18.19
C TYR A 229 8.74 -12.07 -18.91
N LEU A 230 8.94 -13.32 -19.35
CA LEU A 230 7.94 -14.04 -20.13
C LEU A 230 7.01 -14.85 -19.22
N PHE A 231 5.71 -14.68 -19.39
CA PHE A 231 4.69 -15.64 -18.96
C PHE A 231 4.32 -16.49 -20.17
N LEU A 232 4.62 -17.79 -20.12
CA LEU A 232 4.38 -18.75 -21.21
C LEU A 232 3.84 -20.07 -20.63
N PRO A 233 2.55 -20.09 -20.22
CA PRO A 233 1.93 -21.26 -19.64
C PRO A 233 1.79 -22.41 -20.66
N ASP A 234 1.88 -23.65 -20.19
CA ASP A 234 1.66 -24.86 -21.00
C ASP A 234 0.18 -25.03 -21.41
N ARG A 235 -0.74 -24.62 -20.54
CA ARG A 235 -2.19 -24.90 -20.60
C ARG A 235 -2.99 -23.92 -19.71
N GLU A 236 -4.33 -24.04 -19.69
CA GLU A 236 -5.16 -23.38 -18.67
C GLU A 236 -4.76 -23.81 -17.24
N ALA A 237 -4.82 -22.90 -16.26
CA ALA A 237 -4.43 -23.22 -14.90
C ALA A 237 -5.32 -24.28 -14.23
N GLU A 238 -4.67 -25.17 -13.49
CA GLU A 238 -5.28 -26.20 -12.65
C GLU A 238 -5.64 -25.61 -11.29
N THR A 239 -6.81 -25.93 -10.74
CA THR A 239 -7.15 -25.57 -9.36
C THR A 239 -6.18 -26.25 -8.38
N VAL A 240 -5.67 -25.47 -7.42
CA VAL A 240 -4.88 -25.99 -6.31
C VAL A 240 -5.84 -26.70 -5.35
N VAL A 241 -5.86 -28.03 -5.43
CA VAL A 241 -6.60 -28.86 -4.49
C VAL A 241 -5.83 -28.89 -3.18
N GLY A 242 -6.42 -28.31 -2.13
CA GLY A 242 -5.99 -28.52 -0.75
C GLY A 242 -6.55 -29.82 -0.20
N ASP A 243 -5.84 -30.43 0.75
CA ASP A 243 -6.47 -31.32 1.71
C ASP A 243 -7.49 -30.53 2.56
N SER A 244 -8.33 -31.22 3.35
CA SER A 244 -9.23 -30.57 4.29
C SER A 244 -8.40 -29.91 5.41
N VAL A 245 -8.13 -28.61 5.31
CA VAL A 245 -7.30 -27.85 6.27
C VAL A 245 -8.14 -27.20 7.37
N PRO A 246 -7.64 -27.04 8.61
CA PRO A 246 -8.35 -26.32 9.65
C PRO A 246 -8.61 -24.87 9.25
N VAL A 247 -9.83 -24.40 9.49
CA VAL A 247 -10.27 -23.02 9.27
C VAL A 247 -10.47 -22.36 10.62
N ARG A 248 -9.85 -21.19 10.85
CA ARG A 248 -9.99 -20.44 12.09
C ARG A 248 -10.87 -19.24 11.84
N VAL A 249 -11.86 -19.01 12.70
CA VAL A 249 -12.70 -17.82 12.66
C VAL A 249 -12.54 -17.07 13.98
N LEU A 250 -12.22 -15.79 13.88
CA LEU A 250 -12.26 -14.83 15.00
C LEU A 250 -13.50 -13.96 14.79
N GLU A 251 -14.38 -13.90 15.78
CA GLU A 251 -15.59 -13.07 15.74
C GLU A 251 -15.58 -12.08 16.91
N GLY A 252 -15.87 -10.81 16.64
CA GLY A 252 -16.00 -9.78 17.66
C GLY A 252 -16.71 -8.53 17.14
N PRO A 253 -16.94 -7.53 18.01
CA PRO A 253 -17.79 -6.38 17.68
C PRO A 253 -17.16 -5.39 16.69
N LEU A 254 -15.83 -5.33 16.60
CA LEU A 254 -15.11 -4.42 15.70
C LEU A 254 -14.74 -5.08 14.37
N PHE A 255 -14.44 -6.38 14.37
CA PHE A 255 -14.21 -7.14 13.14
C PHE A 255 -14.43 -8.64 13.33
N SER A 256 -14.69 -9.33 12.22
CA SER A 256 -14.57 -10.79 12.12
C SER A 256 -13.50 -11.15 11.08
N GLN A 257 -12.79 -12.25 11.31
CA GLN A 257 -11.65 -12.67 10.47
C GLN A 257 -11.64 -14.18 10.28
N VAL A 258 -11.31 -14.63 9.07
CA VAL A 258 -11.20 -16.04 8.68
C VAL A 258 -9.77 -16.30 8.26
N HIS A 259 -9.12 -17.33 8.81
CA HIS A 259 -7.79 -17.77 8.43
C HIS A 259 -7.81 -19.21 7.91
N VAL A 260 -7.10 -19.44 6.81
CA VAL A 260 -6.92 -20.76 6.18
C VAL A 260 -5.45 -20.94 5.81
N HIS A 261 -4.88 -22.09 6.15
CA HIS A 261 -3.51 -22.46 5.76
C HIS A 261 -3.55 -23.51 4.65
N LEU A 262 -3.67 -23.06 3.41
CA LEU A 262 -3.62 -23.91 2.21
C LEU A 262 -2.16 -24.27 1.85
N PRO A 263 -1.94 -25.30 0.99
CA PRO A 263 -0.63 -25.54 0.40
C PRO A 263 -0.05 -24.26 -0.22
N ASN A 264 1.13 -23.86 0.25
CA ASN A 264 1.88 -22.67 -0.17
C ASN A 264 1.19 -21.30 0.09
N VAL A 265 0.01 -21.23 0.72
CA VAL A 265 -0.73 -19.96 0.92
C VAL A 265 -1.33 -19.88 2.33
N GLN A 266 -0.97 -18.83 3.07
CA GLN A 266 -1.75 -18.39 4.23
C GLN A 266 -2.77 -17.37 3.73
N HIS A 267 -4.04 -17.75 3.72
CA HIS A 267 -5.14 -16.92 3.27
C HIS A 267 -5.90 -16.37 4.48
N THR A 268 -6.12 -15.06 4.51
CA THR A 268 -6.91 -14.38 5.54
C THR A 268 -7.96 -13.48 4.89
N VAL A 269 -9.20 -13.53 5.37
CA VAL A 269 -10.28 -12.61 4.99
C VAL A 269 -10.77 -11.88 6.23
N THR A 270 -10.80 -10.55 6.19
CA THR A 270 -11.28 -9.69 7.29
C THR A 270 -12.53 -8.94 6.85
N LEU A 271 -13.57 -8.99 7.68
CA LEU A 271 -14.76 -8.14 7.57
C LEU A 271 -14.77 -7.16 8.75
N VAL A 272 -14.53 -5.89 8.45
CA VAL A 272 -14.43 -4.79 9.42
C VAL A 272 -15.80 -4.18 9.71
N ASN A 273 -16.04 -3.75 10.95
CA ASN A 273 -17.27 -3.11 11.41
C ASN A 273 -17.01 -1.68 11.88
N THR A 274 -16.74 -0.78 10.93
CA THR A 274 -16.50 0.66 11.12
C THR A 274 -17.34 1.47 10.12
N PRO A 275 -17.56 2.78 10.36
CA PRO A 275 -18.08 3.70 9.35
C PRO A 275 -16.99 4.17 8.35
N GLY A 276 -15.75 3.70 8.48
CA GLY A 276 -14.58 4.18 7.77
C GLY A 276 -14.36 3.56 6.38
N ALA A 277 -13.24 3.93 5.76
CA ALA A 277 -12.85 3.40 4.45
C ALA A 277 -12.38 1.93 4.49
N ASP A 278 -12.08 1.41 5.69
CA ASP A 278 -11.62 0.05 5.95
C ASP A 278 -12.76 -1.00 5.96
N SER A 279 -14.02 -0.58 6.16
CA SER A 279 -15.20 -1.45 6.00
C SER A 279 -15.74 -1.51 4.57
N LEU A 280 -15.13 -0.81 3.61
CA LEU A 280 -15.51 -0.82 2.20
C LEU A 280 -15.08 -2.14 1.52
N GLY A 281 -15.92 -3.16 1.70
CA GLY A 281 -15.75 -4.49 1.13
C GLY A 281 -15.15 -5.50 2.09
N LEU A 282 -14.55 -6.57 1.54
CA LEU A 282 -13.78 -7.57 2.29
C LEU A 282 -12.29 -7.34 2.08
N GLU A 283 -11.52 -7.20 3.15
CA GLU A 283 -10.06 -7.21 3.04
C GLU A 283 -9.57 -8.66 2.96
N VAL A 284 -8.62 -8.92 2.05
CA VAL A 284 -8.04 -10.23 1.82
C VAL A 284 -6.52 -10.11 1.85
N GLN A 285 -5.86 -10.95 2.63
CA GLN A 285 -4.40 -11.04 2.69
C GLN A 285 -3.94 -12.47 2.38
N ASN A 286 -3.04 -12.60 1.41
CA ASN A 286 -2.43 -13.85 1.00
C ASN A 286 -0.92 -13.80 1.26
N VAL A 287 -0.40 -14.58 2.21
CA VAL A 287 1.06 -14.79 2.35
C VAL A 287 1.45 -16.02 1.56
N VAL A 288 2.09 -15.82 0.41
CA VAL A 288 2.47 -16.90 -0.51
C VAL A 288 3.91 -17.34 -0.27
N ASN A 289 4.14 -18.65 -0.22
CA ASN A 289 5.46 -19.26 -0.11
C ASN A 289 5.59 -20.46 -1.05
N ILE A 290 6.02 -20.22 -2.28
CA ILE A 290 6.25 -21.25 -3.31
C ILE A 290 7.73 -21.62 -3.48
N GLY A 291 8.60 -21.32 -2.50
CA GLY A 291 10.06 -21.51 -2.62
C GLY A 291 10.53 -22.96 -2.80
N ASP A 292 9.67 -23.94 -2.52
CA ASP A 292 9.89 -25.38 -2.71
C ASP A 292 9.36 -25.90 -4.07
N GLN A 293 8.57 -25.11 -4.79
CA GLN A 293 7.94 -25.50 -6.04
C GLN A 293 8.93 -25.53 -7.22
N VAL A 294 8.51 -26.11 -8.34
CA VAL A 294 9.27 -26.15 -9.59
C VAL A 294 8.38 -25.72 -10.74
N ASN A 295 8.78 -24.67 -11.46
CA ASN A 295 8.05 -24.15 -12.63
C ASN A 295 6.53 -23.97 -12.38
N CYS A 296 6.23 -23.21 -11.33
CA CYS A 296 4.89 -22.96 -10.82
C CYS A 296 4.62 -21.45 -10.81
N GLU A 297 3.50 -21.03 -11.37
CA GLU A 297 3.02 -19.64 -11.31
C GLU A 297 1.62 -19.67 -10.69
N LEU A 298 1.49 -19.14 -9.48
CA LEU A 298 0.30 -19.27 -8.63
C LEU A 298 -0.57 -18.02 -8.75
N ALA A 299 -1.87 -18.18 -8.96
CA ALA A 299 -2.84 -17.11 -9.03
C ALA A 299 -4.03 -17.33 -8.09
N MET A 300 -4.63 -16.24 -7.63
CA MET A 300 -5.95 -16.21 -6.99
C MET A 300 -6.99 -15.94 -8.08
N ARG A 301 -8.03 -16.77 -8.18
CA ARG A 301 -9.13 -16.63 -9.14
C ARG A 301 -10.43 -16.38 -8.38
N ILE A 302 -11.20 -15.39 -8.80
CA ILE A 302 -12.52 -15.06 -8.25
C ILE A 302 -13.54 -15.17 -9.40
N SER A 303 -14.54 -16.01 -9.22
CA SER A 303 -15.59 -16.31 -10.21
C SER A 303 -16.95 -15.85 -9.71
N SER A 304 -17.63 -15.04 -10.52
CA SER A 304 -18.93 -14.44 -10.17
C SER A 304 -20.01 -14.72 -11.22
N SER A 305 -21.26 -14.35 -10.90
CA SER A 305 -22.38 -14.40 -11.84
C SER A 305 -22.44 -13.23 -12.83
N ILE A 306 -21.52 -12.25 -12.72
CA ILE A 306 -21.55 -10.98 -13.47
C ILE A 306 -21.39 -11.21 -14.96
N LYS A 307 -22.21 -10.51 -15.76
CA LYS A 307 -22.30 -10.66 -17.23
C LYS A 307 -21.51 -9.61 -18.00
N ASN A 308 -20.19 -9.61 -17.78
CA ASN A 308 -19.24 -8.72 -18.46
C ASN A 308 -18.80 -9.21 -19.86
N GLY A 309 -19.21 -10.42 -20.29
CA GLY A 309 -18.82 -11.02 -21.56
C GLY A 309 -17.31 -11.19 -21.70
N ASP A 310 -16.71 -10.39 -22.59
CA ASP A 310 -15.26 -10.35 -22.83
C ASP A 310 -14.58 -9.09 -22.26
N GLU A 311 -15.30 -8.22 -21.56
CA GLU A 311 -14.81 -6.87 -21.23
C GLU A 311 -14.55 -6.68 -19.75
N PHE A 312 -13.45 -6.02 -19.42
CA PHE A 312 -13.01 -5.76 -18.06
C PHE A 312 -12.16 -4.50 -18.02
N PHE A 313 -11.88 -3.98 -16.84
CA PHE A 313 -11.08 -2.76 -16.67
C PHE A 313 -9.92 -3.04 -15.73
N SER A 314 -8.75 -2.50 -16.06
CA SER A 314 -7.53 -2.56 -15.24
C SER A 314 -6.95 -1.15 -15.16
N ASP A 315 -6.39 -0.75 -14.03
CA ASP A 315 -5.74 0.56 -13.94
C ASP A 315 -4.43 0.64 -14.76
N LEU A 316 -3.99 1.87 -14.99
CA LEU A 316 -2.63 2.20 -15.40
C LEU A 316 -2.02 3.09 -14.30
N ASN A 317 -1.01 2.56 -13.62
CA ASN A 317 -0.18 3.26 -12.65
C ASN A 317 -0.94 3.89 -11.47
N GLY A 318 -2.11 3.36 -11.11
CA GLY A 318 -3.00 3.93 -10.10
C GLY A 318 -3.65 5.26 -10.52
N TRP A 319 -3.61 5.60 -11.81
CA TRP A 319 -4.05 6.90 -12.33
C TRP A 319 -5.38 6.85 -13.09
N GLN A 320 -5.48 5.97 -14.09
CA GLN A 320 -6.65 5.87 -14.96
C GLN A 320 -7.08 4.41 -15.13
N LEU A 321 -8.37 4.16 -15.27
CA LEU A 321 -8.91 2.84 -15.60
C LEU A 321 -9.10 2.72 -17.11
N ILE A 322 -8.46 1.72 -17.72
CA ILE A 322 -8.55 1.46 -19.17
C ILE A 322 -9.36 0.19 -19.43
N ARG A 323 -10.26 0.27 -20.41
CA ARG A 323 -11.06 -0.86 -20.90
C ARG A 323 -10.17 -1.87 -21.61
N ARG A 324 -10.30 -3.12 -21.21
CA ARG A 324 -9.68 -4.30 -21.79
C ARG A 324 -10.74 -5.17 -22.43
N LYS A 325 -10.33 -5.93 -23.44
CA LYS A 325 -11.16 -6.94 -24.07
C LYS A 325 -10.37 -8.24 -24.20
N ARG A 326 -10.94 -9.33 -23.72
CA ARG A 326 -10.43 -10.68 -23.92
C ARG A 326 -10.53 -11.03 -25.40
N PHE A 327 -9.43 -11.50 -25.98
CA PHE A 327 -9.37 -11.99 -27.35
C PHE A 327 -8.99 -13.46 -27.35
N SER A 328 -9.96 -14.33 -27.63
CA SER A 328 -9.77 -15.79 -27.75
C SER A 328 -8.82 -16.20 -28.89
N LYS A 329 -8.58 -15.32 -29.87
CA LYS A 329 -7.57 -15.46 -30.93
C LYS A 329 -6.13 -15.22 -30.45
N LEU A 330 -5.95 -14.67 -29.24
CA LEU A 330 -4.66 -14.42 -28.62
C LEU A 330 -4.42 -15.47 -27.51
N PRO A 331 -3.16 -15.86 -27.22
CA PRO A 331 -2.87 -16.82 -26.17
C PRO A 331 -3.14 -16.24 -24.77
N ILE A 332 -3.16 -17.10 -23.74
CA ILE A 332 -3.52 -16.74 -22.35
C ILE A 332 -2.71 -15.53 -21.86
N GLN A 333 -1.39 -15.58 -22.01
CA GLN A 333 -0.46 -14.53 -21.57
C GLN A 333 -0.65 -13.17 -22.26
N ALA A 334 -1.29 -13.13 -23.44
CA ALA A 334 -1.58 -11.88 -24.16
C ALA A 334 -2.92 -11.25 -23.71
N ASN A 335 -3.69 -11.96 -22.88
CA ASN A 335 -4.88 -11.46 -22.19
C ASN A 335 -4.58 -11.11 -20.71
N TYR A 336 -3.30 -11.18 -20.31
CA TYR A 336 -2.82 -10.74 -19.01
C TYR A 336 -2.34 -9.28 -19.07
N TYR A 337 -2.70 -8.50 -18.06
CA TYR A 337 -2.40 -7.07 -17.95
C TYR A 337 -1.89 -6.72 -16.54
N PRO A 338 -1.13 -5.63 -16.37
CA PRO A 338 -0.83 -5.10 -15.04
C PRO A 338 -2.12 -4.75 -14.27
N ILE A 339 -2.10 -4.99 -12.97
CA ILE A 339 -2.99 -4.39 -11.97
C ILE A 339 -2.14 -3.70 -10.90
N PRO A 340 -1.73 -2.43 -11.10
CA PRO A 340 -1.01 -1.67 -10.08
C PRO A 340 -1.80 -1.38 -8.81
N THR A 341 -3.09 -1.02 -8.93
CA THR A 341 -3.96 -0.67 -7.79
C THR A 341 -5.37 -1.22 -7.86
N MET A 342 -5.98 -1.42 -9.04
CA MET A 342 -7.35 -1.93 -9.14
C MET A 342 -7.77 -2.47 -10.52
N ALA A 343 -8.75 -3.38 -10.50
CA ALA A 343 -9.46 -3.86 -11.68
C ALA A 343 -10.92 -4.13 -11.36
N PHE A 344 -11.80 -4.08 -12.37
CA PHE A 344 -13.20 -4.45 -12.19
C PHE A 344 -13.83 -5.14 -13.40
N ILE A 345 -14.90 -5.89 -13.10
CA ILE A 345 -15.87 -6.41 -14.07
C ILE A 345 -17.26 -5.91 -13.67
N GLN A 346 -18.15 -5.72 -14.64
CA GLN A 346 -19.51 -5.25 -14.37
C GLN A 346 -20.52 -5.78 -15.39
N ASP A 347 -21.79 -5.66 -15.03
CA ASP A 347 -22.93 -5.74 -15.95
C ASP A 347 -23.93 -4.59 -15.72
N GLN A 348 -25.18 -4.76 -16.16
CA GLN A 348 -26.24 -3.76 -16.03
C GLN A 348 -26.70 -3.54 -14.57
N ASN A 349 -26.37 -4.46 -13.65
CA ASN A 349 -26.90 -4.48 -12.28
C ASN A 349 -25.79 -4.40 -11.22
N TYR A 350 -24.62 -4.99 -11.49
CA TYR A 350 -23.57 -5.16 -10.48
C TYR A 350 -22.17 -4.83 -11.02
N ARG A 351 -21.31 -4.30 -10.15
CA ARG A 351 -19.87 -4.20 -10.36
C ARG A 351 -19.16 -5.02 -9.27
N PHE A 352 -18.12 -5.75 -9.66
CA PHE A 352 -17.15 -6.34 -8.76
C PHE A 352 -15.79 -5.70 -9.04
N THR A 353 -15.26 -5.02 -8.04
CA THR A 353 -13.94 -4.36 -8.06
C THR A 353 -13.01 -5.09 -7.11
N ILE A 354 -11.79 -5.39 -7.58
CA ILE A 354 -10.66 -5.78 -6.75
C ILE A 354 -9.66 -4.63 -6.70
N VAL A 355 -9.32 -4.21 -5.49
CA VAL A 355 -8.26 -3.23 -5.18
C VAL A 355 -7.04 -4.01 -4.67
N THR A 356 -5.82 -3.57 -4.99
CA THR A 356 -4.56 -4.24 -4.66
C THR A 356 -3.61 -3.31 -3.89
N GLY A 357 -2.97 -3.81 -2.82
CA GLY A 357 -1.93 -3.08 -2.08
C GLY A 357 -0.55 -3.08 -2.77
N GLN A 358 -0.40 -3.85 -3.85
CA GLN A 358 0.85 -4.07 -4.56
C GLN A 358 0.60 -4.41 -6.04
N PRO A 359 1.48 -3.99 -6.97
CA PRO A 359 1.32 -4.23 -8.39
C PRO A 359 1.51 -5.70 -8.75
N LEU A 360 0.53 -6.28 -9.44
CA LEU A 360 0.53 -7.69 -9.88
C LEU A 360 0.12 -7.82 -11.36
N GLY A 361 0.07 -9.05 -11.87
CA GLY A 361 -0.50 -9.35 -13.19
C GLY A 361 -1.88 -9.98 -13.06
N MET A 362 -2.85 -9.56 -13.88
CA MET A 362 -4.22 -10.06 -13.86
C MET A 362 -4.73 -10.50 -15.22
N GLY A 363 -5.79 -11.32 -15.26
CA GLY A 363 -6.56 -11.61 -16.47
C GLY A 363 -8.04 -11.84 -16.16
N SER A 364 -8.95 -11.40 -17.04
CA SER A 364 -10.34 -11.85 -17.06
C SER A 364 -10.49 -12.88 -18.17
N LEU A 365 -10.16 -14.14 -17.85
CA LEU A 365 -10.00 -15.20 -18.86
C LEU A 365 -11.32 -15.86 -19.28
N LYS A 366 -12.41 -15.68 -18.52
CA LYS A 366 -13.77 -16.14 -18.82
C LYS A 366 -14.76 -15.10 -18.28
N GLU A 367 -15.99 -15.10 -18.78
CA GLU A 367 -17.07 -14.24 -18.26
C GLU A 367 -17.25 -14.47 -16.75
N GLY A 368 -17.46 -13.39 -16.01
CA GLY A 368 -17.63 -13.37 -14.56
C GLY A 368 -16.35 -13.55 -13.75
N GLN A 369 -15.19 -13.75 -14.38
CA GLN A 369 -13.93 -14.06 -13.68
C GLN A 369 -12.92 -12.91 -13.67
N ILE A 370 -12.26 -12.73 -12.52
CA ILE A 370 -10.98 -12.03 -12.39
C ILE A 370 -9.96 -13.01 -11.79
N GLU A 371 -8.76 -13.05 -12.36
CA GLU A 371 -7.63 -13.83 -11.87
C GLU A 371 -6.43 -12.89 -11.66
N VAL A 372 -5.72 -13.02 -10.54
CA VAL A 372 -4.55 -12.21 -10.18
C VAL A 372 -3.40 -13.12 -9.75
N MET A 373 -2.28 -13.06 -10.46
CA MET A 373 -1.04 -13.76 -10.14
C MET A 373 -0.52 -13.30 -8.77
N GLN A 374 -0.10 -14.24 -7.92
CA GLN A 374 0.37 -13.98 -6.56
C GLN A 374 1.89 -14.10 -6.45
N ASP A 375 2.49 -15.17 -6.97
CA ASP A 375 3.96 -15.35 -7.08
C ASP A 375 4.28 -16.36 -8.21
N ARG A 376 5.52 -16.36 -8.71
CA ARG A 376 6.02 -17.27 -9.75
C ARG A 376 7.44 -17.75 -9.48
N ARG A 377 7.66 -19.05 -9.62
CA ARG A 377 8.95 -19.73 -9.43
C ARG A 377 9.33 -20.52 -10.66
N LEU A 378 10.47 -20.20 -11.25
CA LEU A 378 10.86 -20.58 -12.60
C LEU A 378 12.34 -20.96 -12.63
N ASN A 379 12.63 -22.22 -12.94
CA ASN A 379 13.95 -22.82 -12.80
C ASN A 379 14.87 -22.56 -14.02
N GLN A 380 14.49 -21.64 -14.91
CA GLN A 380 15.20 -21.32 -16.16
C GLN A 380 15.13 -19.83 -16.48
N ASP A 381 16.12 -19.36 -17.25
CA ASP A 381 16.07 -18.07 -17.97
C ASP A 381 15.11 -18.16 -19.17
N ASP A 382 14.51 -17.03 -19.57
CA ASP A 382 13.61 -16.91 -20.73
C ASP A 382 14.30 -16.36 -21.99
N ASN A 383 15.63 -16.30 -21.99
CA ASN A 383 16.48 -15.76 -23.04
C ASN A 383 16.17 -14.28 -23.32
N ARG A 384 16.05 -13.47 -22.25
CA ARG A 384 15.98 -12.00 -22.32
C ARG A 384 17.21 -11.29 -21.75
N GLY A 385 18.23 -12.06 -21.35
CA GLY A 385 19.56 -11.54 -20.98
C GLY A 385 19.84 -11.46 -19.48
N LEU A 386 18.92 -11.92 -18.63
CA LEU A 386 19.12 -12.00 -17.18
C LEU A 386 20.08 -13.15 -16.80
N GLY A 387 20.06 -14.26 -17.54
CA GLY A 387 20.96 -15.39 -17.36
C GLY A 387 20.62 -16.29 -16.17
N GLN A 388 19.43 -16.15 -15.59
CA GLN A 388 18.93 -16.96 -14.48
C GLN A 388 17.41 -17.02 -14.46
N GLY A 389 16.86 -18.04 -13.80
CA GLY A 389 15.44 -18.12 -13.48
C GLY A 389 15.08 -17.47 -12.15
N VAL A 390 13.77 -17.27 -11.92
CA VAL A 390 13.22 -16.73 -10.67
C VAL A 390 13.19 -17.86 -9.63
N THR A 391 14.18 -17.87 -8.73
CA THR A 391 14.37 -18.98 -7.75
C THR A 391 14.65 -18.50 -6.32
N ASP A 392 14.57 -17.20 -6.09
CA ASP A 392 14.85 -16.48 -4.85
C ASP A 392 13.58 -16.06 -4.08
N ASN A 393 12.42 -16.65 -4.42
CA ASN A 393 11.11 -16.41 -3.81
C ASN A 393 11.16 -16.36 -2.27
N ARG A 394 10.38 -15.44 -1.68
CA ARG A 394 10.26 -15.23 -0.23
C ARG A 394 8.79 -15.05 0.15
N PRO A 395 8.39 -15.44 1.37
CA PRO A 395 7.06 -15.12 1.91
C PRO A 395 6.77 -13.62 1.82
N LEU A 396 5.76 -13.25 1.05
CA LEU A 396 5.31 -11.88 0.86
C LEU A 396 3.79 -11.82 1.09
N PRO A 397 3.27 -10.93 1.97
CA PRO A 397 1.84 -10.65 2.05
C PRO A 397 1.41 -9.83 0.82
N ALA A 398 0.44 -10.34 0.08
CA ALA A 398 -0.32 -9.58 -0.91
C ALA A 398 -1.69 -9.23 -0.32
N THR A 399 -2.02 -7.94 -0.22
CA THR A 399 -3.29 -7.45 0.33
C THR A 399 -4.21 -6.95 -0.79
N PHE A 400 -5.51 -7.17 -0.61
CA PHE A 400 -6.58 -6.81 -1.53
C PHE A 400 -7.81 -6.30 -0.78
N ARG A 401 -8.65 -5.50 -1.44
CA ARG A 401 -10.05 -5.27 -1.01
C ARG A 401 -11.01 -5.69 -2.11
N LEU A 402 -12.02 -6.49 -1.76
CA LEU A 402 -13.03 -7.05 -2.65
C LEU A 402 -14.35 -6.29 -2.44
N ILE A 403 -14.75 -5.53 -3.45
CA ILE A 403 -15.86 -4.58 -3.37
C ILE A 403 -16.95 -5.00 -4.36
N VAL A 404 -18.18 -5.10 -3.87
CA VAL A 404 -19.34 -5.55 -4.64
C VAL A 404 -20.39 -4.46 -4.55
N GLU A 405 -20.77 -3.89 -5.68
CA GLU A 405 -21.61 -2.70 -5.72
C GLU A 405 -22.82 -2.91 -6.61
N LYS A 406 -23.97 -2.49 -6.11
CA LYS A 406 -25.22 -2.49 -6.87
C LYS A 406 -25.35 -1.19 -7.65
N ARG A 407 -25.63 -1.31 -8.94
CA ARG A 407 -25.81 -0.20 -9.86
C ARG A 407 -27.19 0.46 -9.70
N VAL A 408 -27.24 1.77 -9.82
CA VAL A 408 -28.50 2.53 -9.93
C VAL A 408 -29.22 2.19 -11.26
N PRO A 409 -30.49 1.73 -11.23
CA PRO A 409 -31.24 1.43 -12.45
C PRO A 409 -31.37 2.62 -13.39
N ASN A 410 -31.26 2.37 -14.70
CA ASN A 410 -31.35 3.38 -15.77
C ASN A 410 -30.31 4.51 -15.71
N CYS A 411 -29.24 4.37 -14.91
CA CYS A 411 -28.13 5.31 -14.93
C CYS A 411 -27.39 5.26 -16.28
N GLN A 412 -27.06 6.42 -16.84
CA GLN A 412 -26.38 6.48 -18.14
C GLN A 412 -24.91 6.08 -18.00
N GLU A 413 -24.46 5.17 -18.87
CA GLU A 413 -23.05 4.83 -19.00
C GLU A 413 -22.25 5.97 -19.64
N THR A 414 -20.98 6.11 -19.25
CA THR A 414 -19.94 6.59 -20.19
C THR A 414 -20.10 5.82 -21.50
N SER A 415 -20.12 6.51 -22.65
CA SER A 415 -20.44 5.93 -23.97
C SER A 415 -20.00 4.46 -24.11
N PRO A 416 -20.86 3.53 -24.59
CA PRO A 416 -20.52 2.11 -24.69
C PRO A 416 -19.29 1.77 -25.56
N GLU A 417 -18.70 2.74 -26.25
CA GLU A 417 -17.45 2.65 -27.03
C GLU A 417 -16.26 3.39 -26.38
N HIS A 418 -16.45 4.01 -25.21
CA HIS A 418 -15.41 4.74 -24.50
C HIS A 418 -14.25 3.80 -24.09
N PRO A 419 -12.99 4.23 -24.25
CA PRO A 419 -11.82 3.40 -23.94
C PRO A 419 -11.41 3.46 -22.47
N GLY A 420 -11.83 4.49 -21.73
CA GLY A 420 -11.62 4.59 -20.28
C GLY A 420 -12.83 4.11 -19.47
N GLY A 421 -12.60 3.75 -18.22
CA GLY A 421 -13.64 3.55 -17.20
C GLY A 421 -13.41 4.46 -15.99
N LEU A 422 -14.38 4.53 -15.09
CA LEU A 422 -14.30 5.31 -13.86
C LEU A 422 -14.39 4.36 -12.64
N PRO A 423 -13.57 4.54 -11.59
CA PRO A 423 -13.76 3.83 -10.34
C PRO A 423 -15.04 4.32 -9.67
N THR A 424 -15.63 3.51 -8.79
CA THR A 424 -16.67 3.98 -7.88
C THR A 424 -16.07 4.81 -6.76
N MET A 425 -16.89 5.53 -6.00
CA MET A 425 -16.41 6.20 -4.78
C MET A 425 -15.84 5.18 -3.80
N ALA A 426 -16.49 4.03 -3.61
CA ALA A 426 -16.00 2.99 -2.71
C ALA A 426 -14.62 2.45 -3.15
N ALA A 427 -14.45 2.16 -4.44
CA ALA A 427 -13.17 1.69 -4.98
C ALA A 427 -12.03 2.71 -4.84
N ASN A 428 -12.30 3.99 -5.11
CA ASN A 428 -11.31 5.05 -4.93
C ASN A 428 -10.90 5.20 -3.46
N VAL A 429 -11.87 5.31 -2.56
CA VAL A 429 -11.64 5.52 -1.13
C VAL A 429 -10.94 4.32 -0.50
N ALA A 430 -11.33 3.09 -0.86
CA ALA A 430 -10.66 1.87 -0.42
C ALA A 430 -9.21 1.78 -0.94
N SER A 431 -8.95 2.19 -2.18
CA SER A 431 -7.60 2.24 -2.74
C SER A 431 -6.71 3.25 -2.02
N LEU A 432 -7.22 4.45 -1.73
CA LEU A 432 -6.47 5.46 -0.98
C LEU A 432 -6.22 5.03 0.47
N SER A 433 -7.21 4.44 1.16
CA SER A 433 -7.06 3.91 2.53
C SER A 433 -6.04 2.77 2.61
N LEU A 434 -6.01 1.88 1.60
CA LEU A 434 -5.08 0.74 1.53
C LEU A 434 -3.64 1.16 1.18
N LEU A 435 -3.46 2.07 0.22
CA LEU A 435 -2.13 2.53 -0.23
C LEU A 435 -1.50 3.57 0.73
N HIS A 436 -2.33 4.24 1.52
CA HIS A 436 -1.90 5.18 2.55
C HIS A 436 -2.50 4.74 3.90
N PRO A 437 -1.93 3.73 4.57
CA PRO A 437 -2.43 3.27 5.86
C PRO A 437 -2.31 4.37 6.94
N LEU A 438 -3.01 4.19 8.06
CA LEU A 438 -2.71 4.93 9.27
C LEU A 438 -1.34 4.47 9.80
N TYR A 439 -0.44 5.40 10.11
CA TYR A 439 0.87 5.07 10.66
C TYR A 439 0.84 5.18 12.18
N HIS A 440 1.34 4.16 12.87
CA HIS A 440 1.39 4.11 14.33
C HIS A 440 2.77 4.58 14.81
N LEU A 441 2.82 5.33 15.90
CA LEU A 441 4.06 5.80 16.54
C LEU A 441 4.00 5.52 18.05
N LEU A 442 4.76 4.54 18.50
CA LEU A 442 4.88 4.10 19.89
C LEU A 442 5.89 4.99 20.63
N TRP A 443 5.43 5.75 21.62
CA TRP A 443 6.29 6.65 22.42
C TRP A 443 7.30 5.85 23.26
N LEU A 444 8.60 6.14 23.12
CA LEU A 444 9.65 5.37 23.80
C LEU A 444 9.89 5.78 25.27
N GLY A 445 9.17 6.77 25.81
CA GLY A 445 9.25 7.15 27.24
C GLY A 445 10.58 7.78 27.70
N LYS A 446 11.52 8.01 26.78
CA LYS A 446 12.91 8.41 27.11
C LYS A 446 13.08 9.89 27.49
N THR A 447 12.04 10.72 27.34
CA THR A 447 12.03 12.14 27.75
C THR A 447 10.80 12.46 28.60
N ARG A 448 10.81 13.65 29.22
CA ARG A 448 9.67 14.16 30.02
C ARG A 448 8.81 15.16 29.25
N ASP A 449 8.82 15.07 27.92
CA ASP A 449 8.24 16.08 27.05
C ASP A 449 6.71 16.05 27.10
N LYS A 450 6.12 17.23 27.28
CA LYS A 450 4.67 17.43 27.37
C LYS A 450 4.08 17.59 25.98
N LEU A 451 3.81 16.46 25.33
CA LEU A 451 3.16 16.45 24.03
C LEU A 451 1.68 16.80 24.13
N GLY A 452 1.17 17.52 23.12
CA GLY A 452 -0.24 17.75 22.89
C GLY A 452 -0.97 16.48 22.46
N SER A 453 -2.29 16.49 22.60
CA SER A 453 -3.16 15.35 22.26
C SER A 453 -3.38 15.16 20.77
N GLN A 454 -3.36 16.23 19.98
CA GLN A 454 -3.73 16.22 18.57
C GLN A 454 -2.96 17.29 17.78
N PHE A 455 -2.74 17.04 16.49
CA PHE A 455 -2.35 18.04 15.51
C PHE A 455 -3.33 18.00 14.33
N THR A 456 -4.00 19.13 14.05
CA THR A 456 -5.06 19.25 13.05
C THR A 456 -4.77 20.45 12.15
N PRO A 457 -4.16 20.25 10.97
CA PRO A 457 -3.84 21.35 10.05
C PRO A 457 -5.03 21.78 9.18
N VAL A 458 -5.91 20.85 8.82
CA VAL A 458 -7.04 21.09 7.92
C VAL A 458 -8.22 21.72 8.68
N ILE A 459 -8.77 22.81 8.14
CA ILE A 459 -9.97 23.49 8.65
C ILE A 459 -11.24 22.97 7.96
N HIS A 460 -11.18 22.73 6.64
CA HIS A 460 -12.28 22.16 5.87
C HIS A 460 -11.74 21.10 4.91
N GLU A 461 -12.33 19.91 4.97
CA GLU A 461 -11.99 18.79 4.11
C GLU A 461 -12.54 19.01 2.68
N PRO A 462 -11.75 18.78 1.62
CA PRO A 462 -12.14 19.11 0.26
C PRO A 462 -13.19 18.16 -0.33
N GLY A 463 -13.10 16.85 -0.03
CA GLY A 463 -13.97 15.81 -0.58
C GLY A 463 -13.25 14.48 -0.79
N TYR A 464 -14.01 13.39 -0.96
CA TYR A 464 -13.50 12.03 -1.14
C TYR A 464 -13.04 11.69 -2.58
N ASP A 465 -13.15 12.66 -3.50
CA ASP A 465 -12.52 12.67 -4.83
C ASP A 465 -11.14 13.38 -4.82
N PHE A 466 -10.69 13.91 -3.67
CA PHE A 466 -9.50 14.76 -3.59
C PHE A 466 -8.38 14.15 -2.76
N HIS A 467 -7.14 14.22 -3.26
CA HIS A 467 -5.94 13.67 -2.61
C HIS A 467 -4.71 14.58 -2.77
N VAL A 468 -3.92 14.79 -1.70
CA VAL A 468 -2.59 15.42 -1.78
C VAL A 468 -1.55 14.35 -2.12
N VAL A 469 -1.16 14.27 -3.39
CA VAL A 469 -0.16 13.31 -3.91
C VAL A 469 1.23 13.61 -3.36
N MET A 470 1.55 14.90 -3.17
CA MET A 470 2.85 15.32 -2.68
C MET A 470 2.76 16.67 -1.95
N LEU A 471 3.41 16.77 -0.80
CA LEU A 471 3.75 18.03 -0.15
C LEU A 471 5.22 17.95 0.28
N GLN A 472 6.10 18.67 -0.41
CA GLN A 472 7.55 18.56 -0.24
C GLN A 472 8.18 19.95 -0.08
N THR A 473 8.95 20.18 0.98
CA THR A 473 9.79 21.37 1.12
C THR A 473 11.00 21.29 0.20
N PHE A 474 11.31 22.40 -0.48
CA PHE A 474 12.59 22.53 -1.19
C PHE A 474 13.71 22.90 -0.22
N SER A 475 14.96 22.78 -0.66
CA SER A 475 16.10 23.12 0.19
C SER A 475 16.02 24.60 0.62
N PRO A 476 16.12 24.92 1.92
CA PRO A 476 16.13 26.31 2.40
C PRO A 476 17.24 27.17 1.78
N GLN A 477 18.28 26.52 1.25
CA GLN A 477 19.41 27.15 0.57
C GLN A 477 19.09 27.58 -0.87
N SER A 478 18.09 26.95 -1.52
CA SER A 478 17.68 27.27 -2.90
C SER A 478 16.40 28.09 -2.95
N SER A 479 15.41 27.78 -2.12
CA SER A 479 14.16 28.54 -2.06
C SER A 479 13.36 28.25 -0.78
N ASN A 480 12.85 29.30 -0.14
CA ASN A 480 11.90 29.18 0.98
C ASN A 480 10.50 28.86 0.44
N SER A 481 10.34 27.68 -0.15
CA SER A 481 9.08 27.21 -0.73
C SER A 481 8.90 25.69 -0.60
N ALA A 482 7.66 25.24 -0.79
CA ALA A 482 7.31 23.83 -0.89
C ALA A 482 6.50 23.57 -2.17
N GLY A 483 6.70 22.40 -2.77
CA GLY A 483 5.85 21.88 -3.83
C GLY A 483 4.62 21.19 -3.25
N LEU A 484 3.45 21.43 -3.85
CA LEU A 484 2.18 20.77 -3.57
C LEU A 484 1.66 20.17 -4.88
N ILE A 485 1.47 18.84 -4.94
CA ILE A 485 0.72 18.17 -6.02
C ILE A 485 -0.57 17.62 -5.43
N VAL A 486 -1.67 17.93 -6.10
CA VAL A 486 -3.01 17.46 -5.73
C VAL A 486 -3.68 16.79 -6.91
N HIS A 487 -4.41 15.73 -6.63
CA HIS A 487 -5.20 14.96 -7.59
C HIS A 487 -6.68 15.13 -7.29
N ARG A 488 -7.48 15.32 -8.34
CA ARG A 488 -8.92 15.13 -8.30
C ARG A 488 -9.35 13.98 -9.22
N GLN A 489 -10.05 13.01 -8.63
CA GLN A 489 -10.48 11.76 -9.23
C GLN A 489 -11.97 11.83 -9.62
N GLU A 490 -12.33 11.72 -10.90
CA GLU A 490 -13.73 11.47 -11.25
C GLU A 490 -14.16 10.04 -10.84
N THR A 491 -15.39 9.91 -10.35
CA THR A 491 -15.98 8.66 -9.85
C THR A 491 -17.31 8.37 -10.53
N ASP A 492 -17.59 7.10 -10.81
CA ASP A 492 -18.82 6.64 -11.45
C ASP A 492 -20.06 6.91 -10.58
N SER A 493 -20.87 7.88 -10.98
CA SER A 493 -22.10 8.29 -10.27
C SER A 493 -23.22 7.24 -10.28
N CYS A 494 -23.10 6.18 -11.09
CA CYS A 494 -24.04 5.06 -11.06
C CYS A 494 -23.90 4.15 -9.83
N PHE A 495 -22.90 4.39 -8.99
CA PHE A 495 -22.63 3.66 -7.74
C PHE A 495 -22.46 4.67 -6.59
N PRO A 496 -23.56 5.28 -6.11
CA PRO A 496 -23.52 6.23 -5.02
C PRO A 496 -23.15 5.54 -3.70
N LEU A 497 -22.42 6.27 -2.85
CA LEU A 497 -21.98 5.80 -1.53
C LEU A 497 -22.42 6.81 -0.47
N GLU A 498 -23.18 6.37 0.54
CA GLU A 498 -23.66 7.24 1.61
C GLU A 498 -22.53 7.62 2.58
N ASN A 499 -22.57 8.82 3.14
CA ASN A 499 -21.55 9.41 4.05
C ASN A 499 -20.20 9.80 3.43
N PHE A 500 -19.91 9.42 2.18
CA PHE A 500 -18.68 9.80 1.46
C PHE A 500 -18.98 10.91 0.43
N PHE A 501 -18.71 12.17 0.77
CA PHE A 501 -19.07 13.33 -0.06
C PHE A 501 -18.04 13.65 -1.15
N ILE A 502 -18.52 14.04 -2.34
CA ILE A 502 -17.69 14.55 -3.45
C ILE A 502 -17.41 16.04 -3.24
N SER A 503 -16.21 16.49 -3.63
CA SER A 503 -15.83 17.90 -3.57
C SER A 503 -16.68 18.78 -4.49
N SER A 504 -16.72 20.08 -4.17
CA SER A 504 -17.27 21.11 -5.05
C SER A 504 -16.42 21.38 -6.30
N GLY A 505 -15.30 20.65 -6.48
CA GLY A 505 -14.29 20.97 -7.49
C GLY A 505 -13.51 22.25 -7.25
N LEU A 506 -13.64 22.86 -6.06
CA LEU A 506 -12.98 24.10 -5.68
C LEU A 506 -11.91 23.85 -4.60
N LEU A 507 -10.65 24.06 -4.93
CA LEU A 507 -9.54 23.97 -3.98
C LEU A 507 -9.24 25.32 -3.33
N ASN A 508 -9.43 25.42 -2.02
CA ASN A 508 -8.90 26.51 -1.20
C ASN A 508 -7.73 25.97 -0.35
N VAL A 509 -6.50 26.26 -0.74
CA VAL A 509 -5.30 25.73 -0.05
C VAL A 509 -5.17 26.30 1.38
N SER A 510 -5.75 27.46 1.68
CA SER A 510 -5.82 27.97 3.06
C SER A 510 -6.73 27.14 3.97
N ASN A 511 -7.67 26.36 3.42
CA ASN A 511 -8.47 25.42 4.22
C ASN A 511 -7.69 24.14 4.55
N LEU A 512 -6.71 23.75 3.74
CA LEU A 512 -5.86 22.58 3.99
C LEU A 512 -4.63 22.92 4.86
N LEU A 513 -4.01 24.08 4.59
CA LEU A 513 -2.72 24.49 5.13
C LEU A 513 -2.77 25.98 5.54
N PRO A 514 -3.50 26.33 6.60
CA PRO A 514 -3.84 27.72 6.93
C PRO A 514 -2.62 28.57 7.31
N THR A 515 -1.76 28.08 8.20
CA THR A 515 -0.74 28.86 8.91
C THR A 515 0.69 28.61 8.44
N GLN A 516 0.94 27.50 7.74
CA GLN A 516 2.28 27.00 7.40
C GLN A 516 2.93 27.76 6.23
N PHE A 517 2.11 28.35 5.35
CA PHE A 517 2.55 29.01 4.11
C PHE A 517 1.91 30.39 3.95
N GLY A 518 2.59 31.30 3.25
CA GLY A 518 2.06 32.62 2.91
C GLY A 518 0.82 32.56 2.02
N ASN A 519 0.15 33.70 1.84
CA ASN A 519 -1.08 33.76 1.04
C ASN A 519 -0.83 33.79 -0.49
N ILE A 520 0.42 33.59 -0.92
CA ILE A 520 0.84 33.59 -2.32
C ILE A 520 1.39 32.20 -2.66
N MET A 521 0.88 31.65 -3.75
CA MET A 521 1.32 30.41 -4.38
C MET A 521 1.49 30.66 -5.89
N LYS A 522 2.21 29.78 -6.57
CA LYS A 522 2.31 29.80 -8.04
C LYS A 522 1.83 28.47 -8.59
N GLU A 523 1.21 28.46 -9.75
CA GLU A 523 1.14 27.24 -10.57
C GLU A 523 2.57 26.80 -10.92
N SER A 524 2.75 25.52 -11.24
CA SER A 524 4.06 24.99 -11.67
C SER A 524 3.87 23.75 -12.53
N THR A 525 4.92 23.32 -13.24
CA THR A 525 4.97 21.95 -13.77
C THR A 525 5.03 20.92 -12.62
N LEU A 526 4.68 19.66 -12.87
CA LEU A 526 4.73 18.58 -11.85
C LEU A 526 6.13 18.34 -11.26
N SER A 527 7.17 18.79 -11.97
CA SER A 527 8.57 18.75 -11.52
C SER A 527 9.00 19.98 -10.69
N PHE A 528 8.13 20.98 -10.58
CA PHE A 528 8.38 22.30 -9.98
C PHE A 528 9.54 23.11 -10.60
N LEU A 529 10.02 22.72 -11.79
CA LEU A 529 11.13 23.40 -12.47
C LEU A 529 10.69 24.70 -13.18
N ASP A 530 9.44 24.75 -13.64
CA ASP A 530 8.88 25.92 -14.32
C ASP A 530 7.70 26.46 -13.51
N GLU A 531 7.72 27.76 -13.23
CA GLU A 531 6.65 28.48 -12.54
C GLU A 531 5.63 29.06 -13.52
N GLY A 532 4.34 28.88 -13.23
CA GLY A 532 3.21 29.44 -13.96
C GLY A 532 2.65 30.71 -13.31
N ARG A 533 1.33 30.86 -13.31
CA ARG A 533 0.68 32.08 -12.81
C ARG A 533 0.79 32.19 -11.29
N THR A 534 0.89 33.42 -10.80
CA THR A 534 0.80 33.70 -9.36
C THR A 534 -0.66 33.75 -8.92
N ILE A 535 -0.96 33.03 -7.84
CA ILE A 535 -2.31 32.73 -7.35
C ILE A 535 -2.39 32.98 -5.84
N LYS A 536 -3.58 33.31 -5.32
CA LYS A 536 -3.82 33.51 -3.88
C LYS A 536 -4.26 32.22 -3.19
N LYS A 537 -3.56 31.84 -2.11
CA LYS A 537 -3.81 30.61 -1.33
C LYS A 537 -5.23 30.54 -0.75
N ASN A 538 -5.77 31.69 -0.33
CA ASN A 538 -7.10 31.82 0.28
C ASN A 538 -8.27 31.96 -0.70
N THR A 539 -8.01 31.94 -2.00
CA THR A 539 -9.04 31.95 -3.03
C THR A 539 -9.37 30.51 -3.41
N ALA A 540 -10.64 30.24 -3.72
CA ALA A 540 -11.08 28.93 -4.18
C ALA A 540 -10.81 28.78 -5.68
N HIS A 541 -9.98 27.82 -6.07
CA HIS A 541 -9.57 27.59 -7.46
C HIS A 541 -10.30 26.40 -8.07
N PRO A 542 -10.89 26.54 -9.27
CA PRO A 542 -11.56 25.43 -9.94
C PRO A 542 -10.55 24.40 -10.42
N LEU A 543 -10.73 23.15 -9.98
CA LEU A 543 -10.05 21.97 -10.47
C LEU A 543 -11.01 21.23 -11.41
N ALA A 544 -10.91 21.58 -12.70
CA ALA A 544 -11.70 20.99 -13.76
C ALA A 544 -11.41 19.49 -13.92
N LEU A 545 -12.39 18.77 -14.46
CA LEU A 545 -12.25 17.38 -14.87
C LEU A 545 -12.46 17.34 -16.39
N ASP A 546 -11.51 17.94 -17.12
CA ASP A 546 -11.62 18.06 -18.58
C ASP A 546 -11.44 16.69 -19.29
N ASP A 547 -10.74 15.74 -18.65
CA ASP A 547 -10.46 14.38 -19.15
C ASP A 547 -10.53 13.30 -18.03
N ASN A 548 -11.56 13.32 -17.16
CA ASN A 548 -11.80 12.40 -16.03
C ASN A 548 -10.80 12.48 -14.83
N HIS A 549 -9.52 12.73 -15.04
CA HIS A 549 -8.51 12.83 -13.96
C HIS A 549 -7.55 13.99 -14.22
N MET A 550 -7.29 14.83 -13.20
CA MET A 550 -6.37 15.97 -13.34
C MET A 550 -5.44 16.12 -12.13
N LEU A 551 -4.14 16.22 -12.41
CA LEU A 551 -3.12 16.66 -11.44
C LEU A 551 -2.93 18.16 -11.54
N TYR A 552 -2.83 18.82 -10.39
CA TYR A 552 -2.46 20.23 -10.29
C TYR A 552 -1.25 20.38 -9.36
N SER A 553 -0.23 21.07 -9.85
CA SER A 553 1.03 21.34 -9.14
C SER A 553 1.19 22.82 -8.83
N PHE A 554 1.50 23.11 -7.58
CA PHE A 554 1.67 24.46 -7.07
C PHE A 554 2.94 24.60 -6.23
N GLN A 555 3.59 25.76 -6.32
CA GLN A 555 4.67 26.16 -5.42
C GLN A 555 4.14 27.11 -4.35
N LEU A 556 4.18 26.67 -3.10
CA LEU A 556 3.79 27.41 -1.91
C LEU A 556 4.99 28.18 -1.34
N ILE A 557 4.84 29.47 -1.04
CA ILE A 557 5.91 30.26 -0.41
C ILE A 557 5.81 30.09 1.11
N LEU A 558 6.90 29.70 1.78
CA LEU A 558 6.94 29.56 3.24
C LEU A 558 6.74 30.91 3.92
N PHE A 559 5.98 30.92 5.02
CA PHE A 559 5.86 32.12 5.83
C PHE A 559 7.15 32.31 6.63
N LEU A 560 7.90 33.38 6.35
CA LEU A 560 9.08 33.70 7.14
C LEU A 560 8.65 34.14 8.55
N LEU A 561 8.87 33.27 9.53
CA LEU A 561 9.01 33.67 10.95
C LEU A 561 10.35 34.40 11.21
N LEU A 562 10.82 35.20 10.24
CA LEU A 562 11.83 36.24 10.50
C LEU A 562 11.14 37.46 11.07
N ASN A 563 10.97 37.44 12.39
CA ASN A 563 11.12 38.61 13.27
C ASN A 563 11.02 38.15 14.73
N HIS A 564 12.11 37.59 15.26
CA HIS A 564 12.49 37.78 16.68
C HIS A 564 13.88 37.23 17.09
N ILE A 565 14.56 36.42 16.27
CA ILE A 565 15.86 35.83 16.62
C ILE A 565 17.07 36.65 16.13
N LEU A 566 16.88 37.58 15.18
CA LEU A 566 17.95 38.46 14.65
C LEU A 566 17.83 39.91 15.16
N SER A 567 17.58 40.10 16.45
CA SER A 567 17.62 41.43 17.10
C SER A 567 18.42 41.47 18.40
N ASN A 568 19.37 40.54 18.59
CA ASN A 568 20.34 40.57 19.70
C ASN A 568 21.82 40.63 19.23
N GLU A 569 22.07 40.56 17.93
CA GLU A 569 23.38 40.89 17.33
C GLU A 569 23.23 42.16 16.50
N HIS A 570 23.37 43.31 17.17
CA HIS A 570 23.70 44.66 16.68
C HIS A 570 23.06 45.75 17.56
N ALA A 571 23.45 45.78 18.83
CA ALA A 571 23.31 46.95 19.69
C ALA A 571 24.70 47.47 20.09
N HIS A 572 25.48 47.94 19.09
CA HIS A 572 26.62 48.79 19.38
C HIS A 572 26.07 50.13 19.89
N GLN A 573 26.11 50.33 21.21
CA GLN A 573 25.78 51.61 21.83
C GLN A 573 26.80 52.68 21.41
N GLU A 574 26.32 53.72 20.75
CA GLU A 574 27.06 54.96 20.55
C GLU A 574 27.30 55.63 21.91
N CYS A 575 28.56 55.92 22.24
CA CYS A 575 28.91 56.76 23.40
C CYS A 575 28.99 58.23 22.97
N PRO A 576 28.33 59.17 23.66
CA PRO A 576 28.42 60.59 23.37
C PRO A 576 29.75 61.19 23.86
N SER A 577 30.22 62.22 23.17
CA SER A 577 31.47 62.93 23.46
C SER A 577 31.36 63.90 24.63
N MET A 578 32.32 63.86 25.58
CA MET A 578 32.74 65.02 26.37
C MET A 578 34.24 64.96 26.68
N ALA A 579 34.85 66.12 26.94
CA ALA A 579 36.29 66.32 26.92
C ALA A 579 36.92 66.66 28.28
N SER A 580 38.23 66.42 28.38
CA SER A 580 39.21 67.00 29.32
C SER A 580 39.16 66.63 30.81
N SER A 581 40.22 65.98 31.32
CA SER A 581 41.24 66.63 32.17
C SER A 581 42.39 65.68 32.60
N ALA A 582 43.44 66.26 33.18
CA ALA A 582 44.82 65.80 33.35
C ALA A 582 45.17 64.46 34.06
N SER A 583 46.41 64.01 33.79
CA SER A 583 47.26 62.94 34.39
C SER A 583 47.63 63.17 35.89
N PRO A 584 48.49 62.35 36.60
CA PRO A 584 49.34 61.20 36.15
C PRO A 584 49.53 59.96 37.09
N CYS A 585 50.09 58.89 36.49
CA CYS A 585 51.01 57.82 36.98
C CYS A 585 51.13 57.37 38.46
N LEU A 586 51.00 56.05 38.74
CA LEU A 586 52.08 55.07 39.11
C LEU A 586 51.47 53.66 39.44
N PRO A 587 52.24 52.55 39.54
CA PRO A 587 51.75 51.17 39.28
C PRO A 587 51.73 50.21 40.50
N ALA A 588 51.26 48.96 40.31
CA ALA A 588 52.09 47.73 40.39
C ALA A 588 51.31 46.38 40.53
N VAL A 589 52.05 45.27 40.29
CA VAL A 589 51.86 43.87 40.74
C VAL A 589 50.83 42.95 40.05
N LEU A 590 51.37 41.95 39.31
CA LEU A 590 50.77 40.65 39.03
C LEU A 590 51.02 39.68 40.22
N PRO A 591 50.20 38.63 40.39
CA PRO A 591 50.82 37.31 40.27
C PRO A 591 50.01 36.27 39.48
N THR A 592 50.74 35.45 38.74
CA THR A 592 50.30 34.15 38.20
C THR A 592 50.34 33.08 39.29
N PHE A 593 49.49 32.05 39.22
CA PHE A 593 49.76 30.76 39.86
C PHE A 593 49.27 29.57 39.03
N SER A 594 50.00 28.46 39.15
CA SER A 594 49.96 27.29 38.27
C SER A 594 49.48 26.01 38.97
N LEU A 595 49.07 25.03 38.17
CA LEU A 595 48.69 23.68 38.59
C LEU A 595 49.90 22.84 39.07
N PRO A 596 49.71 21.88 40.01
CA PRO A 596 50.69 20.86 40.36
C PRO A 596 50.45 19.50 39.63
N PRO A 597 51.51 18.71 39.34
CA PRO A 597 51.42 17.34 38.82
C PRO A 597 51.91 16.25 39.82
N SER A 598 52.04 14.99 39.35
CA SER A 598 52.65 13.78 39.98
C SER A 598 51.70 12.86 40.81
N ALA A 599 51.86 11.52 40.89
CA ALA A 599 52.62 10.53 40.09
C ALA A 599 52.14 9.06 40.34
N ALA A 600 52.65 8.13 39.49
CA ALA A 600 52.63 6.64 39.45
C ALA A 600 52.42 5.83 40.77
N THR A 601 52.00 4.55 40.79
CA THR A 601 52.64 3.36 40.14
C THR A 601 51.81 2.04 40.11
N TRP A 602 51.93 1.28 39.00
CA TRP A 602 52.13 -0.20 38.84
C TRP A 602 51.40 -1.30 39.67
N TRP A 603 50.79 -2.27 38.95
CA TRP A 603 51.11 -3.74 38.85
C TRP A 603 50.28 -4.26 37.63
N ALA A 604 50.85 -4.75 36.52
CA ALA A 604 51.32 -6.12 36.23
C ALA A 604 50.27 -7.25 36.43
N ALA A 605 50.14 -8.31 35.61
CA ALA A 605 50.38 -8.58 34.17
C ALA A 605 50.00 -10.07 33.91
N SER A 606 49.35 -10.44 32.79
CA SER A 606 49.23 -11.84 32.33
C SER A 606 48.89 -11.99 30.84
N CYS A 607 49.75 -12.70 30.12
CA CYS A 607 49.62 -13.14 28.71
C CYS A 607 50.12 -14.62 28.66
N THR A 608 49.99 -15.48 27.64
CA THR A 608 49.67 -15.45 26.20
C THR A 608 49.36 -16.96 25.82
N PRO A 609 49.53 -17.54 24.60
CA PRO A 609 49.37 -17.08 23.21
C PRO A 609 48.58 -18.05 22.26
N GLY A 610 48.33 -17.58 21.02
CA GLY A 610 48.41 -18.38 19.78
C GLY A 610 47.08 -18.58 19.04
N LEU A 611 46.95 -18.43 17.70
CA LEU A 611 47.92 -18.24 16.60
C LEU A 611 47.45 -17.21 15.55
N GLN A 612 48.40 -16.65 14.79
CA GLN A 612 48.27 -15.91 13.51
C GLN A 612 48.87 -16.77 12.37
N PRO A 613 48.90 -16.39 11.05
CA PRO A 613 48.77 -15.07 10.40
C PRO A 613 47.76 -15.11 9.18
N ALA A 614 47.68 -14.21 8.17
CA ALA A 614 48.57 -13.15 7.66
C ALA A 614 47.90 -12.16 6.66
N ILE A 615 48.40 -10.91 6.59
CA ILE A 615 48.57 -10.04 5.38
C ILE A 615 47.25 -9.55 4.68
N TYR A 616 46.98 -8.24 4.55
CA TYR A 616 47.73 -7.27 3.73
C TYR A 616 47.94 -5.87 4.36
N ARG A 617 48.99 -5.19 3.89
CA ARG A 617 49.43 -3.85 4.34
C ARG A 617 48.60 -2.70 3.75
N ALA A 618 48.35 -1.68 4.58
CA ALA A 618 48.03 -0.34 4.12
C ALA A 618 49.26 0.39 3.56
N VAL A 619 49.04 1.29 2.59
CA VAL A 619 50.00 2.32 2.15
C VAL A 619 49.27 3.68 2.16
N THR A 620 49.82 4.65 2.87
CA THR A 620 49.26 6.00 3.03
C THR A 620 49.77 6.99 1.99
N ARG A 621 48.86 7.70 1.33
CA ARG A 621 49.00 9.00 0.61
C ARG A 621 47.60 9.32 0.03
N SER A 622 47.08 10.53 -0.10
CA SER A 622 47.41 11.91 0.28
C SER A 622 46.34 12.77 -0.43
N ALA A 623 45.72 13.73 0.27
CA ALA A 623 44.88 14.84 -0.24
C ALA A 623 43.90 14.62 -1.44
N PRO A 624 42.60 14.97 -1.31
CA PRO A 624 41.70 14.98 -2.48
C PRO A 624 42.02 16.17 -3.40
N THR A 625 42.57 15.90 -4.58
CA THR A 625 42.63 16.89 -5.67
C THR A 625 41.26 17.07 -6.31
N THR A 626 40.70 18.27 -6.17
CA THR A 626 39.52 18.74 -6.89
C THR A 626 39.78 18.74 -8.40
N LEU A 627 39.00 17.97 -9.16
CA LEU A 627 39.02 18.03 -10.63
C LEU A 627 38.04 19.10 -11.12
N THR A 628 38.49 20.35 -11.10
CA THR A 628 37.74 21.50 -11.62
C THR A 628 37.86 21.52 -13.14
N LEU A 629 36.79 21.20 -13.86
CA LEU A 629 36.77 21.22 -15.32
C LEU A 629 36.40 22.62 -15.82
N THR A 630 37.39 23.50 -15.89
CA THR A 630 37.21 24.89 -16.32
C THR A 630 37.19 24.98 -17.86
N MET A 631 36.01 25.16 -18.46
CA MET A 631 35.93 25.62 -19.84
C MET A 631 36.25 27.11 -19.92
N VAL A 632 37.37 27.43 -20.57
CA VAL A 632 37.71 28.80 -20.96
C VAL A 632 36.90 29.16 -22.21
N VAL A 633 36.14 30.25 -22.15
CA VAL A 633 35.46 30.84 -23.32
C VAL A 633 36.10 32.20 -23.59
N GLU A 634 36.87 32.30 -24.66
CA GLU A 634 37.29 33.59 -25.21
C GLU A 634 36.24 34.12 -26.22
N PRO A 635 36.05 35.45 -26.34
CA PRO A 635 34.97 36.04 -27.13
C PRO A 635 35.36 36.23 -28.61
N GLY A 636 34.51 35.78 -29.56
CA GLY A 636 34.81 35.85 -30.99
C GLY A 636 33.61 35.78 -31.95
N ALA A 637 32.94 36.92 -32.15
CA ALA A 637 32.21 37.36 -33.35
C ALA A 637 31.33 36.38 -34.19
N ASN A 638 30.01 36.67 -34.20
CA ASN A 638 29.04 36.56 -35.31
C ASN A 638 29.39 35.75 -36.58
N LYS A 639 28.54 34.76 -36.90
CA LYS A 639 27.73 34.77 -38.14
C LYS A 639 26.56 33.78 -38.11
N THR A 640 25.49 34.18 -38.80
CA THR A 640 24.22 33.45 -38.98
C THR A 640 24.27 32.45 -40.13
N SER A 641 23.72 31.24 -39.93
CA SER A 641 22.92 30.53 -40.95
C SER A 641 22.26 29.28 -40.34
N GLU A 642 20.99 29.06 -40.68
CA GLU A 642 20.24 27.85 -40.33
C GLU A 642 20.85 26.60 -41.00
N HIS A 643 20.80 25.45 -40.35
CA HIS A 643 20.38 24.19 -40.99
C HIS A 643 19.97 23.13 -39.95
N ALA A 644 18.79 22.56 -40.21
CA ALA A 644 18.05 21.55 -39.46
C ALA A 644 18.83 20.50 -38.65
N LEU A 645 18.37 20.29 -37.41
CA LEU A 645 18.33 18.97 -36.77
C LEU A 645 16.92 18.71 -36.24
N THR A 646 16.31 17.64 -36.75
CA THR A 646 14.91 17.26 -36.56
C THR A 646 14.66 16.66 -35.19
N TRP A 647 13.66 17.16 -34.47
CA TRP A 647 13.15 16.54 -33.24
C TRP A 647 11.88 15.75 -33.53
N TYR A 648 11.81 14.51 -33.04
CA TYR A 648 10.58 13.71 -33.05
C TYR A 648 9.58 14.32 -32.07
N ARG A 649 8.46 14.83 -32.60
CA ARG A 649 7.32 15.32 -31.82
C ARG A 649 6.16 14.34 -32.01
N SER A 650 5.78 13.63 -30.94
CA SER A 650 4.60 12.78 -30.95
C SER A 650 3.37 13.61 -30.59
N GLU A 651 2.76 14.26 -31.59
CA GLU A 651 1.41 14.80 -31.47
C GLU A 651 0.37 13.72 -31.85
N PRO A 652 -0.83 13.74 -31.25
CA PRO A 652 -1.86 12.75 -31.51
C PRO A 652 -2.47 12.93 -32.91
N PHE A 653 -2.74 11.80 -33.59
CA PHE A 653 -3.37 11.79 -34.91
C PHE A 653 -4.85 12.18 -34.83
N THR A 654 -5.16 13.46 -35.04
CA THR A 654 -6.51 13.92 -35.42
C THR A 654 -6.61 14.03 -36.94
N MET A 655 -7.48 13.22 -37.55
CA MET A 655 -7.85 13.42 -38.95
C MET A 655 -8.75 14.64 -39.10
N ALA A 656 -8.16 15.78 -39.47
CA ALA A 656 -8.91 16.95 -39.91
C ALA A 656 -9.35 16.78 -41.37
N SER A 657 -10.60 16.37 -41.59
CA SER A 657 -11.27 16.60 -42.88
C SER A 657 -11.56 18.08 -43.05
N THR A 658 -11.15 18.67 -44.16
CA THR A 658 -11.27 20.11 -44.47
C THR A 658 -12.69 20.63 -44.32
N SER A 659 -12.88 21.66 -43.48
CA SER A 659 -14.11 22.44 -43.44
C SER A 659 -14.13 23.48 -44.57
N ASN A 660 -15.16 23.43 -45.40
CA ASN A 660 -15.64 24.59 -46.16
C ASN A 660 -17.02 24.95 -45.61
N SER A 661 -17.24 26.25 -45.43
CA SER A 661 -18.43 26.84 -44.81
C SER A 661 -19.72 26.63 -45.60
N LEU A 662 -20.84 26.37 -44.91
CA LEU A 662 -22.11 27.13 -44.98
C LEU A 662 -23.23 26.44 -44.15
N GLU A 663 -24.06 27.25 -43.50
CA GLU A 663 -25.35 26.87 -42.87
C GLU A 663 -26.47 26.69 -43.94
N PRO A 664 -27.72 26.33 -43.59
CA PRO A 664 -28.20 25.29 -42.66
C PRO A 664 -29.16 24.29 -43.34
N SER A 665 -29.72 23.36 -42.56
CA SER A 665 -30.85 22.44 -42.88
C SER A 665 -32.06 23.15 -43.55
N PRO A 666 -33.03 22.47 -44.25
CA PRO A 666 -33.61 21.16 -43.85
C PRO A 666 -34.16 20.23 -44.98
N VAL A 667 -34.94 19.20 -44.57
CA VAL A 667 -36.10 18.56 -45.28
C VAL A 667 -35.95 17.16 -45.93
N LEU A 668 -36.70 16.20 -45.36
CA LEU A 668 -37.40 15.01 -45.91
C LEU A 668 -36.72 13.96 -46.84
N SER A 669 -36.48 12.78 -46.24
CA SER A 669 -37.23 11.52 -46.52
C SER A 669 -36.86 10.56 -47.68
N LEU A 670 -37.29 9.30 -47.43
CA LEU A 670 -37.69 8.24 -48.37
C LEU A 670 -36.62 7.37 -49.09
N LYS A 671 -36.50 6.14 -48.57
CA LYS A 671 -36.56 4.84 -49.27
C LYS A 671 -36.04 4.76 -50.72
N SER A 672 -35.12 3.80 -50.94
CA SER A 672 -35.40 2.72 -51.90
C SER A 672 -34.57 1.45 -51.65
N ARG A 673 -35.18 0.29 -51.89
CA ARG A 673 -34.50 -1.01 -52.10
C ARG A 673 -34.09 -1.11 -53.57
N VAL A 674 -32.99 -1.80 -53.86
CA VAL A 674 -32.89 -2.66 -55.06
C VAL A 674 -32.13 -3.95 -54.69
N GLN A 675 -32.64 -5.10 -55.13
CA GLN A 675 -31.98 -6.41 -55.09
C GLN A 675 -31.31 -6.71 -56.44
N VAL A 676 -30.16 -7.41 -56.44
CA VAL A 676 -29.74 -8.37 -57.49
C VAL A 676 -28.86 -9.44 -56.78
N THR A 677 -29.39 -10.57 -56.29
CA THR A 677 -29.51 -11.89 -56.97
C THR A 677 -28.25 -12.42 -57.67
N GLY A 678 -27.73 -13.56 -57.18
CA GLY A 678 -26.72 -14.41 -57.84
C GLY A 678 -26.51 -15.68 -57.02
N SER A 679 -26.89 -16.84 -57.55
CA SER A 679 -26.95 -18.12 -56.82
C SER A 679 -26.34 -19.28 -57.63
N LEU A 680 -26.30 -20.48 -57.01
CA LEU A 680 -25.96 -21.83 -57.52
C LEU A 680 -24.52 -22.27 -57.16
N LEU A 681 -24.36 -23.23 -56.24
CA LEU A 681 -24.32 -24.71 -56.43
C LEU A 681 -23.05 -25.21 -57.14
N GLY A 682 -22.36 -26.26 -56.68
CA GLY A 682 -22.60 -27.08 -55.48
C GLY A 682 -21.67 -28.30 -55.38
N GLU A 683 -21.79 -29.00 -54.23
CA GLU A 683 -21.54 -30.43 -53.96
C GLU A 683 -20.15 -31.10 -54.11
N THR A 684 -19.89 -31.96 -53.11
CA THR A 684 -18.80 -32.94 -52.97
C THR A 684 -19.06 -34.24 -53.75
N PRO A 685 -18.07 -35.15 -53.88
CA PRO A 685 -18.22 -36.40 -53.12
C PRO A 685 -16.90 -37.01 -52.56
N ALA A 686 -17.05 -37.98 -51.64
CA ALA A 686 -15.97 -38.71 -50.95
C ALA A 686 -15.60 -40.05 -51.62
N TRP A 687 -14.42 -40.61 -51.29
CA TRP A 687 -14.06 -42.03 -51.50
C TRP A 687 -13.19 -42.62 -50.38
N ARG A 688 -13.11 -43.97 -50.32
CA ARG A 688 -12.74 -44.79 -49.14
C ARG A 688 -11.35 -45.46 -49.20
N ASN A 689 -10.85 -45.81 -48.00
CA ASN A 689 -10.08 -47.00 -47.58
C ASN A 689 -8.98 -47.62 -48.48
N PHE A 690 -7.81 -47.86 -47.89
CA PHE A 690 -7.16 -49.18 -47.93
C PHE A 690 -6.39 -49.48 -46.63
N SER A 691 -6.08 -50.77 -46.39
CA SER A 691 -5.56 -51.31 -45.13
C SER A 691 -4.16 -51.93 -45.27
N SER A 692 -3.43 -52.06 -44.15
CA SER A 692 -2.70 -53.30 -43.80
C SER A 692 -1.96 -53.18 -42.45
N THR A 693 -1.83 -54.31 -41.75
CA THR A 693 -0.90 -54.51 -40.63
C THR A 693 0.24 -55.44 -41.09
N PRO A 694 1.27 -55.66 -40.26
CA PRO A 694 1.38 -57.02 -39.75
C PRO A 694 1.73 -57.15 -38.25
N ARG A 695 1.30 -58.28 -37.67
CA ARG A 695 1.59 -58.75 -36.30
C ARG A 695 3.01 -59.34 -36.16
N LYS A 696 3.53 -59.35 -34.92
CA LYS A 696 3.92 -60.54 -34.11
C LYS A 696 4.22 -60.09 -32.66
N MET A 697 3.52 -60.60 -31.63
CA MET A 697 3.84 -61.81 -30.82
C MET A 697 5.13 -61.67 -29.96
N ARG A 698 5.22 -62.09 -28.69
CA ARG A 698 4.23 -62.59 -27.67
C ARG A 698 4.96 -62.72 -26.30
N ALA A 699 4.24 -63.15 -25.25
CA ALA A 699 4.69 -63.47 -23.86
C ALA A 699 4.93 -62.23 -22.96
N ALA A 700 4.28 -62.00 -21.80
CA ALA A 700 3.45 -62.80 -20.87
C ALA A 700 4.19 -63.65 -19.82
N CYS A 701 4.22 -63.12 -18.57
CA CYS A 701 4.11 -63.75 -17.25
C CYS A 701 3.91 -62.57 -16.25
N SER A 702 2.91 -62.47 -15.36
CA SER A 702 2.49 -63.34 -14.24
C SER A 702 3.64 -63.60 -13.25
N SER A 703 3.55 -63.35 -11.93
CA SER A 703 2.38 -63.15 -11.07
C SER A 703 2.75 -62.59 -9.68
N THR A 704 1.75 -62.06 -8.94
CA THR A 704 1.57 -62.14 -7.46
C THR A 704 2.76 -61.96 -6.50
N ALA A 705 2.67 -61.03 -5.54
CA ALA A 705 2.39 -61.32 -4.11
C ALA A 705 2.66 -60.12 -3.17
N ASP A 706 1.80 -59.98 -2.15
CA ASP A 706 1.96 -59.09 -0.99
C ASP A 706 3.23 -59.33 -0.16
N CYS A 707 3.80 -58.27 0.44
CA CYS A 707 3.76 -58.10 1.91
C CYS A 707 4.57 -56.89 2.46
N ARG A 708 3.90 -56.12 3.35
CA ARG A 708 4.40 -55.59 4.66
C ARG A 708 5.55 -54.54 4.73
N ARG A 709 5.20 -53.37 5.28
CA ARG A 709 6.02 -52.51 6.20
C ARG A 709 6.38 -53.29 7.51
N PRO A 710 7.27 -52.85 8.46
CA PRO A 710 7.78 -51.48 8.74
C PRO A 710 9.34 -51.38 8.99
N ALA A 711 10.04 -50.26 8.70
CA ALA A 711 10.33 -49.05 9.52
C ALA A 711 11.51 -49.13 10.55
N TRP A 712 12.06 -47.93 10.88
CA TRP A 712 12.98 -47.53 11.97
C TRP A 712 14.52 -47.38 11.72
N ASN A 713 14.97 -46.15 12.04
CA ASN A 713 16.24 -45.69 12.64
C ASN A 713 17.54 -45.38 11.85
N LEU A 714 17.79 -44.05 11.75
CA LEU A 714 18.96 -43.25 12.20
C LEU A 714 20.09 -43.95 12.99
N PRO A 715 21.33 -43.43 12.92
CA PRO A 715 21.71 -42.25 13.71
C PRO A 715 21.65 -40.90 12.99
#